data_AF-A0A3M9ZP58-F1
#
_entry.id   AF-A0A3M9ZP58-F1
#
_cell.length_a   1.000
_cell.length_b   1.000
_cell.length_c   1.000
_cell.angle_alpha   90.00
_cell.angle_beta   90.00
_cell.angle_gamma   90.00
#
_symmetry.space_group_name_H-M   'P 1'
#
loop_
_entity.id
_entity.type
_entity.pdbx_description
1 polymer ?
#
loop_
_entity_poly.entity_id
_entity_poly.type
_entity_poly.pdbx_seq_one_letter_code
_entity_poly.pdbx_strand_id
1 'polypeptide(L)'
;GLAGGLGEDLLASCYPLHPLSLLVLPELCARYGQHGRTLVSFVAGGGRGAVPWFVDGASWGAGALPSMGLESLYDYFVSGHQPAGPASAANVTRLMEVTSVIRDSRGLSAAAAAALRVIATLNLVSASGPLRASRDVIGYAVGPGADAALAELESRSIVTHRGHADEYRVWRGTDFDIQAAMDVLRARHAGVPLAQTLARVVSPEPVVAARHGLRTGTMRIFAQAFLGAGAAEAGHDGAILYMTEPSAGIPTAAGPEPAIVVRPAGDMGRIGELAVETAAIAEMLEGDEAVRGDWVARRELWDRLSHGVTSIESGLARAYGEGSEWWLVHGDAGPRRLAGTGGAAASEAADIAYPESPTVHNEMINRNTPSMQASRARLRLITAMVAHPGEEGLGISGWGPDRAMYESILKKTGIHAKRGAGWTIGEPRADLRSAWRSVMSSIESSRRRRVGLAEVYAALQAPPIGAKAGMLPVVTVAALLARRGDVALYEHGTYRPALAPEVIERLLKNPAHFEIKLLSGRTGAKGRAVRAVAAELGLGERETSLLGVVSALVRAAGRLPGYTRATSSLRARDRAVRDGPPMSECRLLTRRSQTGATSRARRLMPGFARPPTGSCASWRSTLPTRQGTSASLRPRSG
;
A
#
# COMPACT_ATOMS: atom_id res chain seq x y z
N GLY A 1 15.89 51.75 -16.49
CA GLY A 1 16.59 50.58 -17.04
C GLY A 1 17.46 50.99 -18.21
N LEU A 2 16.98 50.80 -19.44
CA LEU A 2 17.75 50.99 -20.68
C LEU A 2 18.19 52.45 -20.95
N ALA A 3 17.43 53.44 -20.52
CA ALA A 3 17.73 54.87 -20.72
C ALA A 3 18.93 55.43 -19.94
N GLY A 4 19.59 54.63 -19.08
CA GLY A 4 20.72 55.10 -18.26
C GLY A 4 22.10 55.00 -18.93
N GLY A 5 22.21 54.35 -20.10
CA GLY A 5 23.50 54.01 -20.73
C GLY A 5 23.78 54.65 -22.09
N LEU A 6 22.78 55.27 -22.74
CA LEU A 6 22.91 55.90 -24.05
C LEU A 6 22.39 57.34 -23.96
N GLY A 7 23.27 58.32 -24.18
CA GLY A 7 22.89 59.73 -24.21
C GLY A 7 22.05 60.08 -25.44
N GLU A 8 21.24 61.13 -25.34
CA GLU A 8 20.33 61.56 -26.41
C GLU A 8 21.07 61.89 -27.71
N ASP A 9 22.21 62.58 -27.63
CA ASP A 9 23.09 62.87 -28.78
C ASP A 9 23.60 61.60 -29.48
N LEU A 10 23.88 60.54 -28.73
CA LEU A 10 24.35 59.26 -29.27
C LEU A 10 23.21 58.53 -29.98
N LEU A 11 22.01 58.52 -29.40
CA LEU A 11 20.82 57.94 -30.04
C LEU A 11 20.46 58.68 -31.33
N ALA A 12 20.51 60.02 -31.33
CA ALA A 12 20.29 60.84 -32.52
C ALA A 12 21.36 60.57 -33.61
N SER A 13 22.64 60.47 -33.22
CA SER A 13 23.75 60.16 -34.13
C SER A 13 23.71 58.73 -34.69
N CYS A 14 22.91 57.83 -34.11
CA CYS A 14 22.78 56.44 -34.50
C CYS A 14 21.47 56.12 -35.25
N TYR A 15 20.62 57.11 -35.53
CA TYR A 15 19.47 56.96 -36.42
C TYR A 15 19.93 56.46 -37.81
N PRO A 16 19.27 55.46 -38.44
CA PRO A 16 17.92 54.96 -38.17
C PRO A 16 17.81 53.75 -37.24
N LEU A 17 18.84 53.38 -36.48
CA LEU A 17 18.77 52.20 -35.61
C LEU A 17 17.92 52.46 -34.36
N HIS A 18 16.95 51.58 -34.09
CA HIS A 18 16.15 51.63 -32.86
C HIS A 18 17.05 51.41 -31.62
N PRO A 19 16.77 52.02 -30.44
CA PRO A 19 17.63 51.90 -29.26
C PRO A 19 17.88 50.45 -28.79
N LEU A 20 16.89 49.55 -28.94
CA LEU A 20 17.09 48.13 -28.68
C LEU A 20 18.06 47.49 -29.69
N SER A 21 17.95 47.86 -30.97
CA SER A 21 18.82 47.34 -32.03
C SER A 21 20.28 47.75 -31.81
N LEU A 22 20.52 48.98 -31.32
CA LEU A 22 21.86 49.44 -30.96
C LEU A 22 22.51 48.62 -29.84
N LEU A 23 21.72 48.15 -28.87
CA LEU A 23 22.20 47.33 -27.77
C LEU A 23 22.38 45.84 -28.15
N VAL A 24 21.54 45.33 -29.06
CA VAL A 24 21.52 43.92 -29.47
C VAL A 24 22.53 43.61 -30.59
N LEU A 25 22.77 44.57 -31.50
CA LEU A 25 23.60 44.39 -32.69
C LEU A 25 25.06 43.95 -32.37
N PRO A 26 25.79 44.51 -31.38
CA PRO A 26 27.14 44.08 -31.06
C PRO A 26 27.21 42.60 -30.61
N GLU A 27 26.21 42.15 -29.83
CA GLU A 27 26.10 40.78 -29.35
C GLU A 27 25.80 39.80 -30.48
N LEU A 28 24.91 40.14 -31.43
CA LEU A 28 24.67 39.33 -32.63
C LEU A 28 25.94 39.20 -33.49
N CYS A 29 26.64 40.31 -33.72
CA CYS A 29 27.93 40.33 -34.42
C CYS A 29 28.98 39.43 -33.74
N ALA A 30 28.99 39.37 -32.41
CA ALA A 30 29.93 38.56 -31.64
C ALA A 30 29.57 37.06 -31.59
N ARG A 31 28.28 36.72 -31.53
CA ARG A 31 27.81 35.34 -31.34
C ARG A 31 27.56 34.55 -32.62
N TYR A 32 27.21 35.25 -33.70
CA TYR A 32 26.77 34.67 -34.98
C TYR A 32 27.48 35.26 -36.21
N GLY A 33 28.32 36.29 -36.03
CA GLY A 33 29.05 36.97 -37.10
C GLY A 33 30.57 36.89 -36.96
N GLN A 34 31.26 37.80 -37.66
CA GLN A 34 32.71 38.03 -37.60
C GLN A 34 33.03 39.34 -36.85
N HIS A 35 32.36 39.58 -35.72
CA HIS A 35 32.45 40.80 -34.91
C HIS A 35 32.37 42.07 -35.78
N GLY A 36 33.42 42.91 -35.76
CA GLY A 36 33.47 44.19 -36.46
C GLY A 36 33.29 44.10 -37.98
N ARG A 37 33.65 42.98 -38.62
CA ARG A 37 33.42 42.82 -40.08
C ARG A 37 31.94 42.74 -40.40
N THR A 38 31.17 42.01 -39.60
CA THR A 38 29.71 41.93 -39.74
C THR A 38 29.05 43.25 -39.36
N LEU A 39 29.54 43.93 -38.32
CA LEU A 39 29.04 45.25 -37.93
C LEU A 39 29.18 46.29 -39.06
N VAL A 40 30.37 46.39 -39.67
CA VAL A 40 30.60 47.29 -40.81
C VAL A 40 29.75 46.88 -42.03
N SER A 41 29.61 45.58 -42.30
CA SER A 41 28.76 45.07 -43.39
C SER A 41 27.27 45.37 -43.18
N PHE A 42 26.80 45.42 -41.93
CA PHE A 42 25.43 45.78 -41.59
C PHE A 42 25.19 47.31 -41.66
N VAL A 43 26.12 48.12 -41.15
CA VAL A 43 25.95 49.58 -41.07
C VAL A 43 26.26 50.29 -42.40
N ALA A 44 27.23 49.80 -43.17
CA ALA A 44 27.72 50.47 -44.38
C ALA A 44 27.70 49.59 -45.65
N GLY A 45 27.31 48.32 -45.57
CA GLY A 45 27.23 47.43 -46.72
C GLY A 45 25.92 47.58 -47.51
N GLY A 46 25.97 47.45 -48.84
CA GLY A 46 24.80 47.47 -49.72
C GLY A 46 23.98 46.17 -49.76
N GLY A 47 24.07 45.32 -48.73
CA GLY A 47 23.36 44.05 -48.66
C GLY A 47 21.88 44.23 -48.32
N ARG A 48 21.01 43.30 -48.75
CA ARG A 48 19.59 43.31 -48.33
C ARG A 48 19.49 43.24 -46.80
N GLY A 49 18.66 44.10 -46.21
CA GLY A 49 18.48 44.21 -44.76
C GLY A 49 19.58 44.97 -44.00
N ALA A 50 20.63 45.46 -44.69
CA ALA A 50 21.60 46.38 -44.12
C ALA A 50 21.02 47.81 -44.00
N VAL A 51 21.68 48.68 -43.23
CA VAL A 51 21.23 50.07 -43.00
C VAL A 51 21.07 50.88 -44.30
N PRO A 52 22.02 50.86 -45.27
CA PRO A 52 21.84 51.59 -46.52
C PRO A 52 20.61 51.11 -47.31
N TRP A 53 20.38 49.79 -47.36
CA TRP A 53 19.22 49.20 -48.03
C TRP A 53 17.90 49.60 -47.38
N PHE A 54 17.87 49.75 -46.05
CA PHE A 54 16.71 50.28 -45.34
C PHE A 54 16.48 51.76 -45.65
N VAL A 55 17.53 52.59 -45.65
CA VAL A 55 17.43 54.03 -45.94
C VAL A 55 16.94 54.27 -47.37
N ASP A 56 17.49 53.55 -48.36
CA ASP A 56 17.09 53.65 -49.76
C ASP A 56 15.64 53.19 -50.01
N GLY A 57 15.13 52.26 -49.19
CA GLY A 57 13.77 51.71 -49.29
C GLY A 57 12.73 52.38 -48.38
N ALA A 58 13.14 53.26 -47.47
CA ALA A 58 12.25 53.87 -46.48
C ALA A 58 11.39 54.98 -47.09
N SER A 59 10.08 54.93 -46.86
CA SER A 59 9.18 56.06 -47.07
C SER A 59 8.81 56.70 -45.74
N TRP A 60 8.78 58.03 -45.70
CA TRP A 60 8.44 58.81 -44.51
C TRP A 60 7.35 59.83 -44.80
N GLY A 61 6.54 60.13 -43.79
CA GLY A 61 5.48 61.14 -43.82
C GLY A 61 5.49 61.97 -42.53
N ALA A 62 4.49 62.83 -42.33
CA ALA A 62 4.40 63.74 -41.18
C ALA A 62 4.04 63.06 -39.84
N GLY A 63 4.43 61.79 -39.66
CA GLY A 63 4.19 60.99 -38.45
C GLY A 63 5.50 60.57 -37.79
N ALA A 64 5.58 59.30 -37.37
CA ALA A 64 6.81 58.75 -36.80
C ALA A 64 7.87 58.51 -37.89
N LEU A 65 9.14 58.79 -37.56
CA LEU A 65 10.29 58.44 -38.40
C LEU A 65 10.50 56.91 -38.42
N PRO A 66 10.78 56.30 -39.58
CA PRO A 66 11.01 54.86 -39.67
C PRO A 66 12.34 54.48 -38.99
N SER A 67 12.31 53.47 -38.12
CA SER A 67 13.50 52.97 -37.42
C SER A 67 13.68 51.46 -37.62
N MET A 68 14.93 50.99 -37.68
CA MET A 68 15.26 49.58 -37.80
C MET A 68 15.19 48.91 -36.42
N GLY A 69 14.14 48.14 -36.17
CA GLY A 69 13.92 47.38 -34.95
C GLY A 69 14.62 46.01 -34.93
N LEU A 70 14.24 45.19 -33.95
CA LEU A 70 14.83 43.87 -33.72
C LEU A 70 14.38 42.81 -34.74
N GLU A 71 13.25 43.05 -35.41
CA GLU A 71 12.77 42.33 -36.58
C GLU A 71 13.66 42.59 -37.81
N SER A 72 14.16 43.81 -37.99
CA SER A 72 15.13 44.14 -39.04
C SER A 72 16.48 43.43 -38.80
N LEU A 73 16.92 43.35 -37.53
CA LEU A 73 18.07 42.53 -37.16
C LEU A 73 17.82 41.03 -37.37
N TYR A 74 16.63 40.52 -37.04
CA TYR A 74 16.25 39.13 -37.33
C TYR A 74 16.40 38.84 -38.83
N ASP A 75 15.78 39.66 -39.68
CA ASP A 75 15.77 39.42 -41.12
C ASP A 75 17.21 39.49 -41.71
N TYR A 76 18.09 40.34 -41.19
CA TYR A 76 19.50 40.38 -41.60
C TYR A 76 20.30 39.15 -41.15
N PHE A 77 20.30 38.84 -39.84
CA PHE A 77 21.16 37.81 -39.24
C PHE A 77 20.67 36.38 -39.40
N VAL A 78 19.35 36.20 -39.55
CA VAL A 78 18.70 34.87 -39.52
C VAL A 78 18.14 34.48 -40.90
N SER A 79 17.60 35.45 -41.64
CA SER A 79 17.02 35.20 -42.98
C SER A 79 17.97 35.55 -44.14
N GLY A 80 18.87 36.51 -43.96
CA GLY A 80 19.73 37.05 -45.01
C GLY A 80 21.17 36.52 -45.07
N HIS A 81 21.75 36.13 -43.94
CA HIS A 81 23.15 35.70 -43.85
C HIS A 81 23.27 34.29 -43.29
N GLN A 82 24.02 33.43 -44.00
CA GLN A 82 24.54 32.18 -43.42
C GLN A 82 25.51 32.51 -42.28
N PRO A 83 25.47 31.81 -41.12
CA PRO A 83 26.43 32.01 -40.04
C PRO A 83 27.86 31.72 -40.53
N ALA A 84 28.65 32.76 -40.74
CA ALA A 84 29.98 32.68 -41.36
C ALA A 84 31.12 32.90 -40.33
N GLY A 85 30.85 32.65 -39.05
CA GLY A 85 31.80 32.79 -37.94
C GLY A 85 31.82 31.54 -37.05
N PRO A 86 32.79 31.44 -36.11
CA PRO A 86 32.91 30.32 -35.18
C PRO A 86 31.84 30.39 -34.08
N ALA A 87 30.58 30.13 -34.45
CA ALA A 87 29.49 29.97 -33.49
C ALA A 87 29.73 28.69 -32.65
N SER A 88 29.49 28.77 -31.34
CA SER A 88 29.52 27.59 -30.48
C SER A 88 28.41 26.61 -30.87
N ALA A 89 28.59 25.31 -30.57
CA ALA A 89 27.55 24.32 -30.83
C ALA A 89 26.20 24.71 -30.18
N ALA A 90 26.23 25.29 -28.97
CA ALA A 90 25.04 25.82 -28.30
C ALA A 90 24.36 26.97 -29.06
N ASN A 91 25.14 27.92 -29.60
CA ASN A 91 24.61 29.02 -30.42
C ASN A 91 23.95 28.50 -31.71
N VAL A 92 24.59 27.53 -32.39
CA VAL A 92 24.05 26.92 -33.61
C VAL A 92 22.74 26.18 -33.31
N THR A 93 22.70 25.39 -32.24
CA THR A 93 21.48 24.69 -31.80
C THR A 93 20.34 25.67 -31.49
N ARG A 94 20.61 26.76 -30.74
CA ARG A 94 19.59 27.77 -30.42
C ARG A 94 19.08 28.49 -31.67
N LEU A 95 19.94 28.78 -32.64
CA LEU A 95 19.55 29.36 -33.92
C LEU A 95 18.68 28.40 -34.75
N MET A 96 19.00 27.10 -34.79
CA MET A 96 18.19 26.08 -35.45
C MET A 96 16.82 25.88 -34.79
N GLU A 97 16.77 25.92 -33.46
CA GLU A 97 15.51 25.86 -32.69
C GLU A 97 14.59 27.03 -33.05
N VAL A 98 15.12 28.26 -32.94
CA VAL A 98 14.39 29.52 -33.18
C VAL A 98 13.90 29.61 -34.63
N THR A 99 14.76 29.31 -35.61
CA THR A 99 14.39 29.32 -37.03
C THR A 99 13.32 28.28 -37.37
N SER A 100 13.39 27.10 -36.76
CA SER A 100 12.39 26.04 -36.96
C SER A 100 11.01 26.46 -36.42
N VAL A 101 10.93 27.01 -35.20
CA VAL A 101 9.65 27.48 -34.65
C VAL A 101 9.03 28.58 -35.52
N ILE A 102 9.82 29.55 -35.98
CA ILE A 102 9.31 30.63 -36.83
C ILE A 102 8.79 30.12 -38.19
N ARG A 103 9.54 29.21 -38.85
CA ARG A 103 9.13 28.60 -40.12
C ARG A 103 7.83 27.79 -40.00
N ASP A 104 7.67 27.10 -38.88
CA ASP A 104 6.55 26.18 -38.66
C ASP A 104 5.31 26.92 -38.11
N SER A 105 5.48 28.14 -37.57
CA SER A 105 4.42 29.02 -37.06
C SER A 105 3.65 29.73 -38.18
N ARG A 106 2.57 29.10 -38.67
CA ARG A 106 1.71 29.65 -39.73
C ARG A 106 0.44 30.30 -39.18
N GLY A 107 -0.08 31.29 -39.92
CA GLY A 107 -1.37 31.93 -39.63
C GLY A 107 -1.39 32.71 -38.32
N LEU A 108 -0.28 33.37 -37.97
CA LEU A 108 -0.20 34.34 -36.88
C LEU A 108 -0.73 35.71 -37.32
N SER A 109 -1.23 36.50 -36.38
CA SER A 109 -1.45 37.94 -36.63
C SER A 109 -0.14 38.67 -36.96
N ALA A 110 -0.22 39.82 -37.63
CA ALA A 110 0.97 40.63 -37.94
C ALA A 110 1.76 41.04 -36.67
N ALA A 111 1.04 41.36 -35.59
CA ALA A 111 1.64 41.68 -34.29
C ALA A 111 2.30 40.44 -33.64
N ALA A 112 1.67 39.25 -33.71
CA ALA A 112 2.28 38.01 -33.22
C ALA A 112 3.51 37.58 -34.03
N ALA A 113 3.50 37.76 -35.36
CA ALA A 113 4.67 37.51 -36.20
C ALA A 113 5.83 38.49 -35.92
N ALA A 114 5.53 39.77 -35.62
CA ALA A 114 6.52 40.74 -35.18
C ALA A 114 7.07 40.40 -33.79
N ALA A 115 6.20 40.14 -32.81
CA ALA A 115 6.57 39.76 -31.45
C ALA A 115 7.41 38.48 -31.42
N LEU A 116 7.08 37.47 -32.23
CA LEU A 116 7.87 36.23 -32.32
C LEU A 116 9.29 36.49 -32.84
N ARG A 117 9.47 37.37 -33.84
CA ARG A 117 10.80 37.78 -34.32
C ARG A 117 11.58 38.59 -33.29
N VAL A 118 10.90 39.48 -32.55
CA VAL A 118 11.51 40.21 -31.42
C VAL A 118 12.00 39.24 -30.33
N ILE A 119 11.15 38.32 -29.87
CA ILE A 119 11.48 37.32 -28.84
C ILE A 119 12.64 36.44 -29.33
N ALA A 120 12.59 35.99 -30.59
CA ALA A 120 13.67 35.25 -31.23
C ALA A 120 15.01 35.98 -31.20
N THR A 121 15.07 37.23 -31.67
CA THR A 121 16.32 38.03 -31.67
C THR A 121 16.87 38.22 -30.26
N LEU A 122 16.02 38.51 -29.27
CA LEU A 122 16.43 38.66 -27.88
C LEU A 122 16.96 37.34 -27.30
N ASN A 123 16.26 36.22 -27.56
CA ASN A 123 16.67 34.87 -27.15
C ASN A 123 17.99 34.38 -27.80
N LEU A 124 18.42 34.97 -28.92
CA LEU A 124 19.73 34.68 -29.52
C LEU A 124 20.87 35.42 -28.80
N VAL A 125 20.59 36.61 -28.25
CA VAL A 125 21.57 37.47 -27.58
C VAL A 125 21.68 37.20 -26.09
N SER A 126 20.57 37.01 -25.36
CA SER A 126 20.67 36.67 -23.93
C SER A 126 19.46 35.93 -23.38
N ALA A 127 19.78 35.05 -22.42
CA ALA A 127 18.86 34.35 -21.53
C ALA A 127 18.58 35.15 -20.22
N SER A 128 19.26 36.28 -20.01
CA SER A 128 19.24 37.02 -18.74
C SER A 128 19.73 38.47 -18.86
N GLY A 129 19.39 39.31 -17.87
CA GLY A 129 19.82 40.72 -17.82
C GLY A 129 18.81 41.72 -18.43
N PRO A 130 19.27 42.93 -18.84
CA PRO A 130 18.39 44.01 -19.31
C PRO A 130 17.87 43.84 -20.74
N LEU A 131 18.45 42.92 -21.52
CA LEU A 131 18.02 42.55 -22.88
C LEU A 131 17.26 41.21 -22.92
N ARG A 132 16.81 40.70 -21.76
CA ARG A 132 15.90 39.54 -21.75
C ARG A 132 14.59 39.91 -22.47
N ALA A 133 13.92 38.91 -23.03
CA ALA A 133 12.61 39.08 -23.67
C ALA A 133 11.50 39.23 -22.61
N SER A 134 11.51 40.31 -21.83
CA SER A 134 10.44 40.62 -20.87
C SER A 134 9.22 41.24 -21.55
N ARG A 135 8.09 41.26 -20.84
CA ARG A 135 6.85 41.90 -21.29
C ARG A 135 7.08 43.37 -21.69
N ASP A 136 7.84 44.11 -20.88
CA ASP A 136 8.16 45.52 -21.13
C ASP A 136 9.06 45.72 -22.35
N VAL A 137 10.09 44.89 -22.54
CA VAL A 137 11.02 45.00 -23.67
C VAL A 137 10.32 44.66 -24.99
N ILE A 138 9.45 43.65 -24.99
CA ILE A 138 8.64 43.27 -26.15
C ILE A 138 7.59 44.35 -26.43
N GLY A 139 6.94 44.89 -25.40
CA GLY A 139 6.01 46.01 -25.52
C GLY A 139 6.66 47.26 -26.13
N TYR A 140 7.89 47.58 -25.73
CA TYR A 140 8.66 48.69 -26.30
C TYR A 140 9.08 48.45 -27.76
N ALA A 141 9.37 47.21 -28.15
CA ALA A 141 9.75 46.86 -29.51
C ALA A 141 8.57 46.74 -30.49
N VAL A 142 7.44 46.19 -30.04
CA VAL A 142 6.27 45.87 -30.89
C VAL A 142 5.20 46.97 -30.86
N GLY A 143 5.11 47.72 -29.77
CA GLY A 143 4.14 48.80 -29.61
C GLY A 143 2.69 48.31 -29.41
N PRO A 144 1.69 49.09 -29.86
CA PRO A 144 0.28 48.77 -29.64
C PRO A 144 -0.11 47.39 -30.22
N GLY A 145 -0.56 46.49 -29.36
CA GLY A 145 -0.93 45.11 -29.71
C GLY A 145 0.05 44.04 -29.21
N ALA A 146 1.19 44.41 -28.61
CA ALA A 146 2.13 43.46 -28.00
C ALA A 146 1.45 42.47 -27.03
N ASP A 147 0.56 42.94 -26.16
CA ASP A 147 -0.17 42.10 -25.20
C ASP A 147 -1.05 41.04 -25.86
N ALA A 148 -1.77 41.40 -26.93
CA ALA A 148 -2.61 40.47 -27.69
C ALA A 148 -1.75 39.48 -28.49
N ALA A 149 -0.62 39.94 -29.02
CA ALA A 149 0.38 39.10 -29.69
C ALA A 149 1.00 38.07 -28.75
N LEU A 150 1.35 38.46 -27.52
CA LEU A 150 1.86 37.56 -26.49
C LEU A 150 0.82 36.50 -26.11
N ALA A 151 -0.44 36.91 -25.87
CA ALA A 151 -1.53 35.98 -25.59
C ALA A 151 -1.79 35.00 -26.75
N GLU A 152 -1.67 35.44 -28.01
CA GLU A 152 -1.77 34.56 -29.18
C GLU A 152 -0.62 33.55 -29.24
N LEU A 153 0.62 33.96 -28.99
CA LEU A 153 1.79 33.08 -29.02
C LEU A 153 1.82 32.09 -27.84
N GLU A 154 1.40 32.51 -26.65
CA GLU A 154 1.22 31.65 -25.47
C GLU A 154 0.09 30.61 -25.71
N SER A 155 -1.09 31.04 -26.17
CA SER A 155 -2.25 30.14 -26.38
C SER A 155 -2.01 29.09 -27.47
N ARG A 156 -1.11 29.36 -28.42
CA ARG A 156 -0.65 28.40 -29.44
C ARG A 156 0.58 27.57 -29.02
N SER A 157 1.09 27.75 -27.79
CA SER A 157 2.30 27.09 -27.27
C SER A 157 3.57 27.31 -28.12
N ILE A 158 3.66 28.47 -28.79
CA ILE A 158 4.82 28.85 -29.62
C ILE A 158 5.92 29.49 -28.76
N VAL A 159 5.51 30.21 -27.70
CA VAL A 159 6.40 30.75 -26.67
C VAL A 159 5.94 30.34 -25.28
N THR A 160 6.86 30.30 -24.33
CA THR A 160 6.57 30.06 -22.90
C THR A 160 7.07 31.26 -22.07
N HIS A 161 6.24 31.74 -21.14
CA HIS A 161 6.64 32.76 -20.16
C HIS A 161 7.21 32.09 -18.90
N ARG A 162 8.44 32.47 -18.53
CA ARG A 162 9.12 32.02 -17.30
C ARG A 162 8.88 33.05 -16.18
N GLY A 163 7.75 32.92 -15.47
CA GLY A 163 7.26 33.92 -14.51
C GLY A 163 8.23 34.39 -13.42
N HIS A 164 9.18 33.55 -12.98
CA HIS A 164 10.21 33.94 -11.99
C HIS A 164 11.31 34.84 -12.58
N ALA A 165 11.57 34.75 -13.90
CA ALA A 165 12.60 35.53 -14.60
C ALA A 165 12.01 36.71 -15.41
N ASP A 166 10.69 36.73 -15.60
CA ASP A 166 9.99 37.62 -16.53
C ASP A 166 10.67 37.60 -17.92
N GLU A 167 10.67 36.41 -18.51
CA GLU A 167 11.27 36.12 -19.81
C GLU A 167 10.33 35.26 -20.66
N TYR A 168 10.10 35.69 -21.90
CA TYR A 168 9.48 34.92 -22.96
C TYR A 168 10.54 34.12 -23.74
N ARG A 169 10.30 32.83 -23.95
CA ARG A 169 11.16 31.99 -24.79
C ARG A 169 10.43 31.33 -25.94
N VAL A 170 11.04 31.39 -27.12
CA VAL A 170 10.76 30.46 -28.24
C VAL A 170 11.08 29.04 -27.77
N TRP A 171 10.15 28.10 -28.02
CA TRP A 171 10.15 26.77 -27.40
C TRP A 171 10.19 25.63 -28.43
N ARG A 172 11.30 24.88 -28.51
CA ARG A 172 11.40 23.62 -29.27
C ARG A 172 12.44 22.62 -28.75
N GLY A 173 12.69 22.59 -27.44
CA GLY A 173 13.58 21.61 -26.83
C GLY A 173 13.56 21.67 -25.30
N THR A 174 14.22 20.69 -24.67
CA THR A 174 14.52 20.68 -23.25
C THR A 174 15.93 21.25 -23.00
N ASP A 175 16.09 22.07 -21.96
CA ASP A 175 17.41 22.53 -21.48
C ASP A 175 18.14 21.42 -20.66
N PHE A 176 17.46 20.29 -20.37
CA PHE A 176 17.94 19.20 -19.52
C PHE A 176 18.56 18.03 -20.31
N ASP A 177 19.81 17.67 -19.98
CA ASP A 177 20.53 16.53 -20.57
C ASP A 177 20.09 15.20 -19.95
N ILE A 178 19.08 14.59 -20.61
CA ILE A 178 18.56 13.28 -20.25
C ILE A 178 19.65 12.20 -20.27
N GLN A 179 20.62 12.24 -21.18
CA GLN A 179 21.61 11.15 -21.29
C GLN A 179 22.63 11.21 -20.16
N ALA A 180 23.14 12.40 -19.83
CA ALA A 180 24.03 12.57 -18.68
C ALA A 180 23.36 12.16 -17.36
N ALA A 181 22.08 12.51 -17.16
CA ALA A 181 21.30 12.08 -16.00
C ALA A 181 21.09 10.56 -15.97
N MET A 182 20.78 9.95 -17.11
CA MET A 182 20.59 8.50 -17.25
C MET A 182 21.85 7.71 -16.93
N ASP A 183 23.03 8.16 -17.38
CA ASP A 183 24.29 7.42 -17.14
C ASP A 183 24.69 7.42 -15.66
N VAL A 184 24.46 8.52 -14.93
CA VAL A 184 24.65 8.59 -13.48
C VAL A 184 23.74 7.59 -12.75
N LEU A 185 22.49 7.43 -13.19
CA LEU A 185 21.54 6.52 -12.57
C LEU A 185 21.75 5.06 -12.99
N ARG A 186 22.11 4.77 -14.24
CA ARG A 186 22.53 3.44 -14.69
C ARG A 186 23.70 2.93 -13.83
N ALA A 187 24.70 3.77 -13.56
CA ALA A 187 25.81 3.43 -12.68
C ALA A 187 25.38 3.12 -11.23
N ARG A 188 24.36 3.81 -10.70
CA ARG A 188 23.75 3.53 -9.38
C ARG A 188 23.02 2.19 -9.35
N HIS A 189 22.29 1.86 -10.40
CA HIS A 189 21.49 0.63 -10.51
C HIS A 189 22.29 -0.62 -10.88
N ALA A 190 23.52 -0.47 -11.40
CA ALA A 190 24.38 -1.59 -11.82
C ALA A 190 24.74 -2.60 -10.70
N GLY A 191 24.61 -2.22 -9.43
CA GLY A 191 24.82 -3.11 -8.27
C GLY A 191 23.54 -3.69 -7.65
N VAL A 192 22.36 -3.38 -8.19
CA VAL A 192 21.06 -3.80 -7.63
C VAL A 192 20.63 -5.14 -8.24
N PRO A 193 20.22 -6.15 -7.44
CA PRO A 193 19.74 -7.42 -7.97
C PRO A 193 18.53 -7.25 -8.89
N LEU A 194 18.52 -7.94 -10.04
CA LEU A 194 17.50 -7.78 -11.08
C LEU A 194 16.06 -7.92 -10.57
N ALA A 195 15.81 -8.82 -9.61
CA ALA A 195 14.50 -8.97 -8.96
C ALA A 195 14.01 -7.67 -8.30
N GLN A 196 14.90 -6.92 -7.62
CA GLN A 196 14.57 -5.66 -6.97
C GLN A 196 14.38 -4.53 -7.99
N THR A 197 15.18 -4.51 -9.06
CA THR A 197 15.04 -3.53 -10.16
C THR A 197 13.71 -3.73 -10.89
N LEU A 198 13.34 -4.96 -11.23
CA LEU A 198 12.06 -5.28 -11.87
C LEU A 198 10.87 -4.92 -10.98
N ALA A 199 10.93 -5.21 -9.68
CA ALA A 199 9.85 -4.90 -8.73
C ALA A 199 9.58 -3.39 -8.54
N ARG A 200 10.48 -2.50 -8.99
CA ARG A 200 10.23 -1.05 -9.03
C ARG A 200 9.42 -0.59 -10.24
N VAL A 201 9.47 -1.33 -11.35
CA VAL A 201 8.91 -0.92 -12.66
C VAL A 201 7.75 -1.79 -13.13
N VAL A 202 7.64 -3.02 -12.62
CA VAL A 202 6.56 -3.96 -12.92
C VAL A 202 5.99 -4.52 -11.61
N SER A 203 4.68 -4.38 -11.43
CA SER A 203 3.92 -4.95 -10.31
C SER A 203 2.94 -5.98 -10.86
N PRO A 204 3.26 -7.29 -10.82
CA PRO A 204 2.40 -8.31 -11.43
C PRO A 204 1.15 -8.58 -10.58
N GLU A 205 -0.02 -8.62 -11.21
CA GLU A 205 -1.30 -8.77 -10.49
C GLU A 205 -1.50 -10.14 -9.82
N PRO A 206 -2.19 -10.26 -8.67
CA PRO A 206 -2.43 -11.56 -8.04
C PRO A 206 -3.21 -12.57 -8.91
N VAL A 207 -2.78 -13.84 -8.90
CA VAL A 207 -3.38 -14.93 -9.70
C VAL A 207 -4.47 -15.66 -8.93
N VAL A 208 -5.58 -15.92 -9.60
CA VAL A 208 -6.74 -16.65 -9.07
C VAL A 208 -6.65 -18.16 -9.37
N ALA A 209 -6.83 -18.98 -8.33
CA ALA A 209 -6.96 -20.44 -8.44
C ALA A 209 -8.39 -20.87 -8.86
N ALA A 210 -8.84 -20.44 -10.04
CA ALA A 210 -10.24 -20.51 -10.46
C ALA A 210 -10.85 -21.92 -10.39
N ARG A 211 -10.13 -22.96 -10.84
CA ARG A 211 -10.61 -24.36 -10.81
C ARG A 211 -10.84 -24.86 -9.39
N HIS A 212 -9.92 -24.55 -8.47
CA HIS A 212 -10.05 -24.90 -7.05
C HIS A 212 -11.24 -24.15 -6.42
N GLY A 213 -11.39 -22.87 -6.73
CA GLY A 213 -12.52 -22.03 -6.29
C GLY A 213 -13.87 -22.57 -6.73
N LEU A 214 -14.02 -22.93 -8.00
CA LEU A 214 -15.27 -23.50 -8.54
C LEU A 214 -15.63 -24.87 -7.94
N ARG A 215 -14.64 -25.69 -7.56
CA ARG A 215 -14.87 -27.02 -6.95
C ARG A 215 -15.20 -26.95 -5.46
N THR A 216 -14.59 -26.03 -4.72
CA THR A 216 -14.70 -25.94 -3.25
C THR A 216 -15.64 -24.84 -2.77
N GLY A 217 -15.97 -23.87 -3.64
CA GLY A 217 -16.56 -22.58 -3.25
C GLY A 217 -15.57 -21.62 -2.56
N THR A 218 -14.29 -22.00 -2.41
CA THR A 218 -13.26 -21.25 -1.68
C THR A 218 -12.31 -20.57 -2.67
N MET A 219 -12.51 -19.28 -2.92
CA MET A 219 -11.63 -18.54 -3.82
C MET A 219 -10.24 -18.36 -3.18
N ARG A 220 -9.20 -18.87 -3.85
CA ARG A 220 -7.80 -18.72 -3.44
C ARG A 220 -7.04 -17.81 -4.39
N ILE A 221 -6.27 -16.89 -3.83
CA ILE A 221 -5.55 -15.85 -4.57
C ILE A 221 -4.07 -15.96 -4.19
N PHE A 222 -3.20 -16.03 -5.19
CA PHE A 222 -1.76 -16.11 -5.04
C PHE A 222 -1.15 -14.76 -5.42
N ALA A 223 -0.37 -14.16 -4.53
CA ALA A 223 0.40 -12.97 -4.88
C ALA A 223 1.45 -13.31 -5.94
N GLN A 224 1.83 -12.36 -6.81
CA GLN A 224 2.98 -12.50 -7.70
C GLN A 224 4.14 -11.62 -7.21
N ALA A 225 5.38 -12.11 -7.27
CA ALA A 225 6.58 -11.33 -6.95
C ALA A 225 7.83 -11.89 -7.63
N PHE A 226 8.89 -11.10 -7.76
CA PHE A 226 10.21 -11.60 -8.14
C PHE A 226 10.95 -12.17 -6.92
N LEU A 227 11.57 -13.33 -7.07
CA LEU A 227 12.28 -14.01 -5.99
C LEU A 227 13.49 -13.17 -5.55
N GLY A 228 13.50 -12.73 -4.29
CA GLY A 228 14.55 -11.84 -3.75
C GLY A 228 14.25 -10.34 -3.81
N ALA A 229 13.10 -9.93 -4.36
CA ALA A 229 12.66 -8.53 -4.35
C ALA A 229 12.07 -8.07 -3.01
N GLY A 230 11.57 -9.01 -2.21
CA GLY A 230 10.86 -8.76 -0.95
C GLY A 230 9.97 -9.95 -0.58
N ALA A 231 9.29 -9.87 0.55
CA ALA A 231 8.22 -10.83 0.88
C ALA A 231 6.95 -10.46 0.09
N ALA A 232 6.25 -11.46 -0.44
CA ALA A 232 4.93 -11.26 -1.03
C ALA A 232 3.93 -10.72 0.03
N GLU A 233 2.98 -9.90 -0.38
CA GLU A 233 2.05 -9.23 0.54
C GLU A 233 1.25 -10.22 1.40
N ALA A 234 1.24 -9.98 2.71
CA ALA A 234 0.51 -10.80 3.66
C ALA A 234 -1.01 -10.74 3.43
N GLY A 235 -1.68 -11.90 3.46
CA GLY A 235 -3.14 -12.02 3.31
C GLY A 235 -3.60 -12.81 2.08
N HIS A 236 -2.67 -13.25 1.23
CA HIS A 236 -2.89 -14.18 0.13
C HIS A 236 -2.94 -15.65 0.60
N ASP A 237 -3.38 -16.58 -0.27
CA ASP A 237 -3.41 -18.02 -0.01
C ASP A 237 -2.12 -18.76 -0.46
N GLY A 238 -1.12 -18.00 -0.89
CA GLY A 238 0.12 -18.50 -1.48
C GLY A 238 0.78 -17.43 -2.35
N ALA A 239 1.90 -17.78 -2.99
CA ALA A 239 2.65 -16.87 -3.86
C ALA A 239 3.14 -17.56 -5.14
N ILE A 240 3.36 -16.78 -6.19
CA ILE A 240 4.08 -17.15 -7.41
C ILE A 240 5.35 -16.27 -7.45
N LEU A 241 6.50 -16.91 -7.42
CA LEU A 241 7.82 -16.32 -7.24
C LEU A 241 8.65 -16.53 -8.51
N TYR A 242 8.87 -15.46 -9.25
CA TYR A 242 9.58 -15.46 -10.53
C TYR A 242 11.08 -15.36 -10.31
N MET A 243 11.84 -16.36 -10.77
CA MET A 243 13.30 -16.39 -10.66
C MET A 243 13.93 -15.52 -11.75
N THR A 244 14.84 -14.61 -11.37
CA THR A 244 15.63 -13.82 -12.34
C THR A 244 16.95 -14.48 -12.74
N GLU A 245 17.37 -15.54 -12.03
CA GLU A 245 18.60 -16.29 -12.26
C GLU A 245 18.26 -17.74 -12.67
N PRO A 246 18.30 -18.11 -13.96
CA PRO A 246 17.85 -19.42 -14.42
C PRO A 246 18.69 -20.59 -13.87
N SER A 247 19.97 -20.34 -13.64
CA SER A 247 20.97 -21.31 -13.14
C SER A 247 20.86 -21.62 -11.65
N ALA A 248 20.10 -20.83 -10.88
CA ALA A 248 19.92 -21.06 -9.45
C ALA A 248 19.08 -22.33 -9.17
N GLY A 249 19.34 -22.96 -8.03
CA GLY A 249 18.53 -24.08 -7.54
C GLY A 249 17.13 -23.62 -7.12
N ILE A 250 16.13 -24.51 -7.25
CA ILE A 250 14.79 -24.24 -6.72
C ILE A 250 14.87 -24.26 -5.18
N PRO A 251 14.38 -23.22 -4.46
CA PRO A 251 14.35 -23.20 -3.00
C PRO A 251 13.60 -24.42 -2.42
N THR A 252 14.11 -24.97 -1.33
CA THR A 252 13.51 -26.15 -0.65
C THR A 252 12.66 -25.79 0.56
N ALA A 253 12.92 -24.64 1.20
CA ALA A 253 12.17 -24.17 2.35
C ALA A 253 11.02 -23.26 1.91
N ALA A 254 9.79 -23.61 2.25
CA ALA A 254 8.62 -22.75 2.18
C ALA A 254 8.08 -22.44 3.59
N GLY A 255 7.26 -21.39 3.68
CA GLY A 255 6.40 -21.18 4.83
C GLY A 255 5.26 -22.22 4.90
N PRO A 256 4.30 -22.04 5.82
CA PRO A 256 3.12 -22.89 5.86
C PRO A 256 2.30 -22.79 4.56
N GLU A 257 2.25 -21.61 3.93
CA GLU A 257 1.52 -21.35 2.68
C GLU A 257 2.28 -21.88 1.44
N PRO A 258 1.58 -22.30 0.37
CA PRO A 258 2.22 -22.79 -0.85
C PRO A 258 2.92 -21.68 -1.65
N ALA A 259 4.18 -21.90 -2.01
CA ALA A 259 4.93 -21.06 -2.94
C ALA A 259 5.14 -21.79 -4.27
N ILE A 260 4.80 -21.15 -5.38
CA ILE A 260 5.10 -21.62 -6.74
C ILE A 260 6.32 -20.86 -7.22
N VAL A 261 7.45 -21.53 -7.43
CA VAL A 261 8.67 -20.95 -7.99
C VAL A 261 8.67 -21.18 -9.50
N VAL A 262 8.86 -20.11 -10.27
CA VAL A 262 8.85 -20.14 -11.73
C VAL A 262 10.25 -19.85 -12.25
N ARG A 263 10.88 -20.86 -12.87
CA ARG A 263 12.16 -20.73 -13.56
C ARG A 263 11.91 -20.27 -15.00
N PRO A 264 12.56 -19.18 -15.48
CA PRO A 264 12.45 -18.73 -16.85
C PRO A 264 13.15 -19.70 -17.80
N ALA A 265 12.66 -19.78 -19.05
CA ALA A 265 13.33 -20.47 -20.15
C ALA A 265 14.11 -19.51 -21.08
N GLY A 266 13.79 -18.20 -21.03
CA GLY A 266 14.43 -17.16 -21.83
C GLY A 266 15.65 -16.52 -21.17
N ASP A 267 16.42 -15.78 -21.97
CA ASP A 267 17.50 -14.92 -21.48
C ASP A 267 16.94 -13.72 -20.69
N MET A 268 17.42 -13.56 -19.46
CA MET A 268 17.08 -12.45 -18.57
C MET A 268 17.99 -11.24 -18.74
N GLY A 269 19.13 -11.35 -19.45
CA GLY A 269 20.12 -10.29 -19.62
C GLY A 269 19.54 -9.03 -20.26
N ARG A 270 18.95 -9.16 -21.47
CA ARG A 270 18.29 -8.03 -22.16
C ARG A 270 17.12 -7.44 -21.38
N ILE A 271 16.40 -8.27 -20.60
CA ILE A 271 15.33 -7.78 -19.72
C ILE A 271 15.92 -6.94 -18.58
N GLY A 272 17.09 -7.31 -18.07
CA GLY A 272 17.81 -6.55 -17.05
C GLY A 272 18.34 -5.20 -17.53
N GLU A 273 18.90 -5.13 -18.74
CA GLU A 273 19.30 -3.86 -19.37
C GLU A 273 18.11 -2.87 -19.44
N LEU A 274 16.98 -3.35 -19.96
CA LEU A 274 15.74 -2.55 -20.04
C LEU A 274 15.18 -2.19 -18.66
N ALA A 275 15.25 -3.09 -17.68
CA ALA A 275 14.78 -2.82 -16.31
C ALA A 275 15.62 -1.74 -15.62
N VAL A 276 16.95 -1.76 -15.78
CA VAL A 276 17.86 -0.73 -15.25
C VAL A 276 17.57 0.64 -15.89
N GLU A 277 17.40 0.68 -17.21
CA GLU A 277 17.03 1.92 -17.92
C GLU A 277 15.66 2.46 -17.47
N THR A 278 14.65 1.59 -17.41
CA THR A 278 13.28 1.97 -17.04
C THR A 278 13.21 2.43 -15.57
N ALA A 279 13.96 1.80 -14.67
CA ALA A 279 14.04 2.20 -13.26
C ALA A 279 14.75 3.54 -13.06
N ALA A 280 15.79 3.84 -13.84
CA ALA A 280 16.44 5.16 -13.85
C ALA A 280 15.47 6.26 -14.32
N ILE A 281 14.71 6.03 -15.38
CA ILE A 281 13.70 6.98 -15.88
C ILE A 281 12.61 7.25 -14.83
N ALA A 282 12.12 6.21 -14.15
CA ALA A 282 11.15 6.36 -13.06
C ALA A 282 11.71 7.21 -11.91
N GLU A 283 12.95 6.96 -11.49
CA GLU A 283 13.64 7.72 -10.43
C GLU A 283 13.82 9.21 -10.80
N MET A 284 14.10 9.52 -12.08
CA MET A 284 14.16 10.91 -12.57
C MET A 284 12.80 11.60 -12.50
N LEU A 285 11.73 10.93 -12.95
CA LEU A 285 10.36 11.48 -12.93
C LEU A 285 9.83 11.74 -11.52
N GLU A 286 10.30 10.97 -10.53
CA GLU A 286 9.97 11.15 -9.11
C GLU A 286 10.83 12.23 -8.45
N GLY A 287 12.15 12.22 -8.68
CA GLY A 287 13.13 12.91 -7.85
C GLY A 287 13.67 14.25 -8.37
N ASP A 288 13.81 14.41 -9.68
CA ASP A 288 14.67 15.47 -10.26
C ASP A 288 13.94 16.83 -10.38
N GLU A 289 14.52 17.87 -9.79
CA GLU A 289 13.95 19.21 -9.75
C GLU A 289 14.01 19.93 -11.12
N ALA A 290 15.03 19.65 -11.94
CA ALA A 290 15.09 20.16 -13.31
C ALA A 290 14.02 19.51 -14.20
N VAL A 291 13.78 18.19 -14.04
CA VAL A 291 12.69 17.49 -14.75
C VAL A 291 11.30 17.98 -14.31
N ARG A 292 11.11 18.39 -13.06
CA ARG A 292 9.84 19.00 -12.61
C ARG A 292 9.58 20.37 -13.25
N GLY A 293 10.63 21.13 -13.57
CA GLY A 293 10.54 22.43 -14.24
C GLY A 293 10.36 22.34 -15.76
N ASP A 294 10.76 21.24 -16.39
CA ASP A 294 10.71 21.05 -17.85
C ASP A 294 9.64 20.03 -18.28
N TRP A 295 8.53 20.54 -18.80
CA TRP A 295 7.41 19.71 -19.23
C TRP A 295 7.69 18.89 -20.50
N VAL A 296 8.66 19.29 -21.34
CA VAL A 296 9.07 18.50 -22.52
C VAL A 296 9.97 17.35 -22.08
N ALA A 297 10.95 17.59 -21.21
CA ALA A 297 11.76 16.53 -20.62
C ALA A 297 10.87 15.50 -19.91
N ARG A 298 9.93 15.98 -19.08
CA ARG A 298 8.97 15.13 -18.38
C ARG A 298 8.09 14.33 -19.35
N ARG A 299 7.61 14.92 -20.44
CA ARG A 299 6.80 14.21 -21.45
C ARG A 299 7.61 13.11 -22.13
N GLU A 300 8.82 13.43 -22.59
CA GLU A 300 9.70 12.45 -23.24
C GLU A 300 10.06 11.30 -22.30
N LEU A 301 10.35 11.59 -21.03
CA LEU A 301 10.60 10.58 -20.01
C LEU A 301 9.36 9.71 -19.73
N TRP A 302 8.14 10.26 -19.74
CA TRP A 302 6.91 9.46 -19.66
C TRP A 302 6.68 8.55 -20.86
N ASP A 303 6.96 9.03 -22.08
CA ASP A 303 6.84 8.25 -23.31
C ASP A 303 7.88 7.10 -23.30
N ARG A 304 9.13 7.38 -22.90
CA ARG A 304 10.19 6.37 -22.72
C ARG A 304 9.88 5.37 -21.59
N LEU A 305 9.38 5.82 -20.44
CA LEU A 305 8.96 4.96 -19.32
C LEU A 305 7.89 3.96 -19.78
N SER A 306 6.85 4.47 -20.44
CA SER A 306 5.73 3.65 -20.93
C SER A 306 6.22 2.60 -21.93
N HIS A 307 7.09 2.99 -22.87
CA HIS A 307 7.69 2.05 -23.82
C HIS A 307 8.58 1.00 -23.13
N GLY A 308 9.36 1.41 -22.12
CA GLY A 308 10.21 0.53 -21.31
C GLY A 308 9.39 -0.54 -20.59
N VAL A 309 8.35 -0.13 -19.85
CA VAL A 309 7.44 -1.04 -19.14
C VAL A 309 6.80 -2.06 -20.09
N THR A 310 6.18 -1.62 -21.20
CA THR A 310 5.57 -2.54 -22.18
C THR A 310 6.58 -3.50 -22.80
N SER A 311 7.82 -3.04 -23.03
CA SER A 311 8.90 -3.89 -23.57
C SER A 311 9.38 -4.94 -22.56
N ILE A 312 9.47 -4.56 -21.28
CA ILE A 312 9.79 -5.47 -20.17
C ILE A 312 8.69 -6.51 -20.01
N GLU A 313 7.42 -6.11 -19.92
CA GLU A 313 6.28 -7.03 -19.81
C GLU A 313 6.24 -8.04 -20.96
N SER A 314 6.46 -7.57 -22.19
CA SER A 314 6.57 -8.41 -23.39
C SER A 314 7.82 -9.32 -23.39
N GLY A 315 8.86 -8.95 -22.66
CA GLY A 315 10.02 -9.79 -22.38
C GLY A 315 9.71 -10.88 -21.36
N LEU A 316 9.15 -10.50 -20.21
CA LEU A 316 8.78 -11.39 -19.11
C LEU A 316 7.74 -12.43 -19.56
N ALA A 317 6.72 -12.03 -20.34
CA ALA A 317 5.70 -12.92 -20.88
C ALA A 317 6.28 -14.02 -21.79
N ARG A 318 7.40 -13.75 -22.49
CA ARG A 318 8.14 -14.75 -23.26
C ARG A 318 9.07 -15.59 -22.37
N ALA A 319 9.82 -14.96 -21.47
CA ALA A 319 10.77 -15.64 -20.59
C ALA A 319 10.10 -16.66 -19.64
N TYR A 320 8.89 -16.35 -19.16
CA TYR A 320 8.05 -17.22 -18.32
C TYR A 320 6.89 -17.88 -19.10
N GLY A 321 6.97 -17.86 -20.44
CA GLY A 321 6.00 -18.49 -21.32
C GLY A 321 6.33 -19.98 -21.56
N GLU A 322 6.40 -20.36 -22.83
CA GLU A 322 6.72 -21.73 -23.25
C GLU A 322 8.12 -22.17 -22.76
N GLY A 323 8.24 -23.42 -22.33
CA GLY A 323 9.48 -23.99 -21.77
C GLY A 323 9.77 -23.63 -20.31
N SER A 324 9.08 -22.65 -19.71
CA SER A 324 9.28 -22.28 -18.30
C SER A 324 8.94 -23.43 -17.35
N GLU A 325 9.66 -23.54 -16.23
CA GLU A 325 9.42 -24.60 -15.24
C GLU A 325 8.72 -24.06 -14.00
N TRP A 326 7.58 -24.67 -13.66
CA TRP A 326 6.75 -24.28 -12.53
C TRP A 326 6.89 -25.33 -11.42
N TRP A 327 7.35 -24.91 -10.23
CA TRP A 327 7.68 -25.79 -9.11
C TRP A 327 6.92 -25.39 -7.85
N LEU A 328 6.17 -26.29 -7.24
CA LEU A 328 5.58 -26.11 -5.93
C LEU A 328 6.59 -26.41 -4.82
N VAL A 329 6.72 -25.49 -3.88
CA VAL A 329 7.43 -25.63 -2.61
C VAL A 329 6.41 -25.39 -1.49
N HIS A 330 6.19 -26.37 -0.63
CA HIS A 330 5.16 -26.30 0.41
C HIS A 330 5.45 -27.27 1.56
N GLY A 331 5.54 -26.73 2.79
CA GLY A 331 5.91 -27.50 3.98
C GLY A 331 7.30 -28.13 3.87
N ASP A 332 7.51 -29.26 4.54
CA ASP A 332 8.78 -30.01 4.55
C ASP A 332 8.96 -30.91 3.30
N ALA A 333 8.04 -30.84 2.33
CA ALA A 333 8.14 -31.61 1.09
C ALA A 333 9.10 -30.94 0.10
N GLY A 334 9.98 -31.73 -0.51
CA GLY A 334 10.89 -31.24 -1.55
C GLY A 334 10.16 -30.69 -2.78
N PRO A 335 10.81 -29.83 -3.59
CA PRO A 335 10.18 -29.16 -4.73
C PRO A 335 9.52 -30.14 -5.71
N ARG A 336 8.25 -29.89 -6.03
CA ARG A 336 7.44 -30.70 -6.94
C ARG A 336 7.13 -29.93 -8.21
N ARG A 337 7.47 -30.49 -9.38
CA ARG A 337 7.09 -29.93 -10.68
C ARG A 337 5.57 -29.97 -10.85
N LEU A 338 4.98 -28.84 -11.26
CA LEU A 338 3.57 -28.69 -11.61
C LEU A 338 3.36 -28.95 -13.10
N ALA A 339 2.14 -29.33 -13.50
CA ALA A 339 1.80 -29.60 -14.89
C ALA A 339 1.20 -28.38 -15.61
N GLY A 340 0.51 -27.51 -14.88
CA GLY A 340 -0.08 -26.28 -15.41
C GLY A 340 0.82 -25.04 -15.24
N THR A 341 0.42 -23.94 -15.86
CA THR A 341 0.98 -22.59 -15.66
C THR A 341 -0.10 -21.62 -15.16
N GLY A 342 0.29 -20.46 -14.63
CA GLY A 342 -0.62 -19.39 -14.20
C GLY A 342 -1.75 -19.89 -13.27
N GLY A 343 -3.01 -19.57 -13.59
CA GLY A 343 -4.17 -19.99 -12.81
C GLY A 343 -4.38 -21.51 -12.71
N ALA A 344 -3.85 -22.29 -13.67
CA ALA A 344 -3.87 -23.75 -13.59
C ALA A 344 -2.86 -24.28 -12.58
N ALA A 345 -1.65 -23.70 -12.54
CA ALA A 345 -0.63 -23.98 -11.52
C ALA A 345 -1.12 -23.58 -10.12
N ALA A 346 -1.69 -22.37 -9.97
CA ALA A 346 -2.28 -21.90 -8.72
C ALA A 346 -3.40 -22.83 -8.22
N SER A 347 -4.21 -23.37 -9.14
CA SER A 347 -5.23 -24.37 -8.80
C SER A 347 -4.65 -25.73 -8.38
N GLU A 348 -3.58 -26.21 -9.03
CA GLU A 348 -2.89 -27.45 -8.64
C GLU A 348 -2.19 -27.31 -7.28
N ALA A 349 -1.50 -26.20 -7.06
CA ALA A 349 -0.89 -25.88 -5.76
C ALA A 349 -1.94 -25.77 -4.64
N ALA A 350 -3.08 -25.14 -4.92
CA ALA A 350 -4.20 -25.08 -3.98
C ALA A 350 -4.80 -26.45 -3.65
N ASP A 351 -4.97 -27.32 -4.65
CA ASP A 351 -5.46 -28.69 -4.47
C ASP A 351 -4.49 -29.55 -3.62
N ILE A 352 -3.17 -29.30 -3.73
CA ILE A 352 -2.12 -30.01 -2.97
C ILE A 352 -1.99 -29.47 -1.53
N ALA A 353 -2.00 -28.15 -1.35
CA ALA A 353 -1.76 -27.50 -0.05
C ALA A 353 -3.00 -27.43 0.84
N TYR A 354 -4.20 -27.45 0.27
CA TYR A 354 -5.46 -27.37 1.01
C TYR A 354 -6.39 -28.58 0.81
N PRO A 355 -5.92 -29.83 1.02
CA PRO A 355 -6.72 -31.04 0.78
C PRO A 355 -7.88 -31.20 1.77
N GLU A 356 -7.86 -30.49 2.91
CA GLU A 356 -8.92 -30.49 3.92
C GLU A 356 -9.81 -29.23 3.85
N SER A 357 -9.75 -28.50 2.72
CA SER A 357 -10.53 -27.29 2.46
C SER A 357 -12.04 -27.53 2.51
N PRO A 358 -12.82 -26.73 3.28
CA PRO A 358 -14.28 -26.88 3.34
C PRO A 358 -14.99 -26.60 2.01
N THR A 359 -15.89 -27.50 1.60
CA THR A 359 -16.71 -27.38 0.38
C THR A 359 -17.96 -26.50 0.59
N VAL A 360 -17.77 -25.22 0.88
CA VAL A 360 -18.85 -24.28 1.22
C VAL A 360 -19.17 -23.33 0.05
N HIS A 361 -20.20 -23.69 -0.70
CA HIS A 361 -20.75 -22.90 -1.82
C HIS A 361 -21.66 -21.77 -1.28
N ASN A 362 -21.08 -20.84 -0.54
CA ASN A 362 -21.74 -19.61 -0.10
C ASN A 362 -20.70 -18.48 -0.08
N GLU A 363 -20.61 -17.76 -1.19
CA GLU A 363 -19.61 -16.71 -1.37
C GLU A 363 -19.70 -15.60 -0.32
N MET A 364 -20.88 -15.32 0.26
CA MET A 364 -21.04 -14.24 1.24
C MET A 364 -20.18 -14.47 2.49
N ILE A 365 -19.94 -15.74 2.84
CA ILE A 365 -19.24 -16.16 4.05
C ILE A 365 -17.93 -16.91 3.76
N ASN A 366 -17.77 -17.51 2.58
CA ASN A 366 -16.52 -18.15 2.16
C ASN A 366 -15.52 -17.15 1.55
N ARG A 367 -15.21 -16.07 2.29
CA ARG A 367 -14.24 -15.03 1.92
C ARG A 367 -13.52 -14.47 3.14
N ASN A 368 -12.33 -13.88 2.94
CA ASN A 368 -11.54 -13.28 4.02
C ASN A 368 -12.23 -12.05 4.63
N THR A 369 -12.81 -11.18 3.80
CA THR A 369 -13.52 -9.97 4.25
C THR A 369 -15.00 -10.05 3.86
N PRO A 370 -15.90 -10.48 4.77
CA PRO A 370 -17.34 -10.49 4.51
C PRO A 370 -17.88 -9.07 4.30
N SER A 371 -18.83 -8.90 3.38
CA SER A 371 -19.50 -7.60 3.18
C SER A 371 -20.25 -7.15 4.45
N MET A 372 -20.64 -5.87 4.53
CA MET A 372 -21.44 -5.37 5.65
C MET A 372 -22.76 -6.14 5.83
N GLN A 373 -23.41 -6.53 4.73
CA GLN A 373 -24.60 -7.37 4.73
C GLN A 373 -24.29 -8.78 5.27
N ALA A 374 -23.21 -9.41 4.78
CA ALA A 374 -22.79 -10.72 5.24
C ALA A 374 -22.39 -10.74 6.72
N SER A 375 -21.71 -9.70 7.20
CA SER A 375 -21.33 -9.53 8.61
C SER A 375 -22.55 -9.40 9.52
N ARG A 376 -23.57 -8.64 9.11
CA ARG A 376 -24.86 -8.54 9.83
C ARG A 376 -25.63 -9.86 9.83
N ALA A 377 -25.66 -10.57 8.70
CA ALA A 377 -26.29 -11.88 8.59
C ALA A 377 -25.60 -12.94 9.46
N ARG A 378 -24.25 -12.96 9.48
CA ARG A 378 -23.46 -13.83 10.34
C ARG A 378 -23.71 -13.56 11.83
N LEU A 379 -23.84 -12.29 12.23
CA LEU A 379 -24.22 -11.92 13.60
C LEU A 379 -25.62 -12.46 13.95
N ARG A 380 -26.62 -12.24 13.08
CA ARG A 380 -27.99 -12.78 13.29
C ARG A 380 -28.00 -14.30 13.42
N LEU A 381 -27.30 -15.00 12.52
CA LEU A 381 -27.17 -16.46 12.57
C LEU A 381 -26.56 -16.93 13.90
N ILE A 382 -25.46 -16.33 14.35
CA ILE A 382 -24.78 -16.74 15.58
C ILE A 382 -25.64 -16.42 16.81
N THR A 383 -26.37 -15.30 16.81
CA THR A 383 -27.36 -15.00 17.86
C THR A 383 -28.48 -16.04 17.89
N ALA A 384 -29.02 -16.45 16.74
CA ALA A 384 -30.01 -17.51 16.63
C ALA A 384 -29.49 -18.87 17.10
N MET A 385 -28.23 -19.21 16.81
CA MET A 385 -27.56 -20.42 17.32
C MET A 385 -27.53 -20.48 18.86
N VAL A 386 -27.39 -19.34 19.53
CA VAL A 386 -27.37 -19.28 21.00
C VAL A 386 -28.79 -19.29 21.59
N ALA A 387 -29.72 -18.57 20.98
CA ALA A 387 -31.10 -18.42 21.47
C ALA A 387 -31.99 -19.65 21.21
N HIS A 388 -31.93 -20.21 20.01
CA HIS A 388 -32.86 -21.26 19.52
C HIS A 388 -32.17 -22.58 19.08
N PRO A 389 -31.14 -23.11 19.80
CA PRO A 389 -30.38 -24.30 19.37
C PRO A 389 -31.15 -25.63 19.35
N GLY A 390 -32.40 -25.63 19.82
CA GLY A 390 -33.29 -26.80 19.88
C GLY A 390 -34.40 -26.80 18.82
N GLU A 391 -34.50 -25.75 18.02
CA GLU A 391 -35.57 -25.51 17.05
C GLU A 391 -35.09 -25.72 15.62
N GLU A 392 -35.96 -26.23 14.74
CA GLU A 392 -35.62 -26.35 13.33
C GLU A 392 -35.33 -24.97 12.73
N GLY A 393 -34.25 -24.85 11.96
CA GLY A 393 -33.87 -23.56 11.37
C GLY A 393 -33.39 -22.51 12.38
N LEU A 394 -33.19 -22.86 13.66
CA LEU A 394 -32.84 -21.92 14.74
C LEU A 394 -33.85 -20.77 14.89
N GLY A 395 -35.13 -21.02 14.61
CA GLY A 395 -36.18 -19.98 14.62
C GLY A 395 -36.06 -18.94 13.49
N ILE A 396 -35.12 -19.09 12.54
CA ILE A 396 -34.92 -18.15 11.44
C ILE A 396 -36.06 -18.29 10.41
N SER A 397 -36.89 -17.26 10.31
CA SER A 397 -37.96 -17.12 9.32
C SER A 397 -37.50 -16.45 8.03
N GLY A 398 -38.20 -16.76 6.93
CA GLY A 398 -37.88 -16.22 5.59
C GLY A 398 -36.63 -16.82 4.95
N TRP A 399 -36.25 -16.24 3.81
CA TRP A 399 -35.15 -16.70 2.94
C TRP A 399 -34.02 -15.66 2.83
N GLY A 400 -33.69 -15.01 3.95
CA GLY A 400 -32.64 -13.99 4.01
C GLY A 400 -31.21 -14.55 3.95
N PRO A 401 -30.18 -13.69 3.89
CA PRO A 401 -28.78 -14.09 3.87
C PRO A 401 -28.33 -14.91 5.09
N ASP A 402 -28.94 -14.67 6.25
CA ASP A 402 -28.74 -15.45 7.49
C ASP A 402 -29.30 -16.87 7.35
N ARG A 403 -30.48 -17.04 6.72
CA ARG A 403 -31.01 -18.35 6.34
C ARG A 403 -30.10 -19.06 5.33
N ALA A 404 -29.58 -18.37 4.33
CA ALA A 404 -28.64 -18.95 3.37
C ALA A 404 -27.35 -19.45 4.04
N MET A 405 -26.80 -18.70 5.00
CA MET A 405 -25.65 -19.13 5.83
C MET A 405 -26.00 -20.34 6.71
N TYR A 406 -27.20 -20.38 7.31
CA TYR A 406 -27.69 -21.53 8.07
C TYR A 406 -27.75 -22.81 7.22
N GLU A 407 -28.43 -22.75 6.06
CA GLU A 407 -28.61 -23.92 5.18
C GLU A 407 -27.25 -24.46 4.70
N SER A 408 -26.35 -23.56 4.27
CA SER A 408 -25.04 -23.92 3.70
C SER A 408 -23.99 -24.40 4.73
N ILE A 409 -23.86 -23.75 5.89
CA ILE A 409 -22.82 -24.11 6.88
C ILE A 409 -23.32 -25.06 7.96
N LEU A 410 -24.55 -24.93 8.44
CA LEU A 410 -25.02 -25.65 9.63
C LEU A 410 -25.88 -26.87 9.29
N LYS A 411 -26.85 -26.73 8.39
CA LYS A 411 -27.79 -27.80 8.05
C LYS A 411 -27.16 -28.81 7.07
N LYS A 412 -26.61 -28.35 5.94
CA LYS A 412 -25.99 -29.21 4.91
C LYS A 412 -24.86 -30.08 5.46
N THR A 413 -24.05 -29.54 6.36
CA THR A 413 -22.92 -30.25 6.98
C THR A 413 -23.33 -31.18 8.13
N GLY A 414 -24.56 -31.02 8.65
CA GLY A 414 -25.08 -31.75 9.80
C GLY A 414 -24.61 -31.22 11.16
N ILE A 415 -23.95 -30.06 11.23
CA ILE A 415 -23.63 -29.41 12.53
C ILE A 415 -24.92 -29.20 13.31
N HIS A 416 -25.91 -28.54 12.69
CA HIS A 416 -27.26 -28.41 13.22
C HIS A 416 -28.17 -29.46 12.58
N ALA A 417 -28.57 -30.48 13.35
CA ALA A 417 -29.31 -31.62 12.86
C ALA A 417 -30.25 -32.19 13.93
N LYS A 418 -31.33 -32.85 13.48
CA LYS A 418 -32.18 -33.67 14.33
C LYS A 418 -31.37 -34.86 14.87
N ARG A 419 -31.28 -34.98 16.20
CA ARG A 419 -30.60 -36.05 16.93
C ARG A 419 -31.55 -36.53 18.04
N GLY A 420 -32.15 -37.70 17.86
CA GLY A 420 -33.26 -38.17 18.70
C GLY A 420 -34.53 -37.32 18.49
N ALA A 421 -35.22 -36.97 19.58
CA ALA A 421 -36.49 -36.25 19.54
C ALA A 421 -36.37 -34.75 19.16
N GLY A 422 -35.18 -34.15 19.20
CA GLY A 422 -34.99 -32.71 19.03
C GLY A 422 -33.88 -32.32 18.04
N TRP A 423 -33.83 -31.04 17.69
CA TRP A 423 -32.72 -30.44 16.99
C TRP A 423 -31.58 -30.10 17.95
N THR A 424 -30.33 -30.18 17.47
CA THR A 424 -29.14 -29.96 18.28
C THR A 424 -27.98 -29.44 17.44
N ILE A 425 -27.10 -28.66 18.05
CA ILE A 425 -25.77 -28.34 17.51
C ILE A 425 -24.77 -29.40 18.00
N GLY A 426 -23.95 -29.93 17.10
CA GLY A 426 -22.96 -30.97 17.40
C GLY A 426 -22.02 -31.21 16.22
N GLU A 427 -21.27 -32.31 16.27
CA GLU A 427 -20.26 -32.65 15.25
C GLU A 427 -20.86 -32.78 13.84
N PRO A 428 -20.22 -32.21 12.79
CA PRO A 428 -20.63 -32.34 11.40
C PRO A 428 -20.57 -33.80 10.93
N ARG A 429 -21.53 -34.16 10.08
CA ARG A 429 -21.59 -35.46 9.42
C ARG A 429 -20.86 -35.46 8.06
N ALA A 430 -20.78 -34.31 7.39
CA ALA A 430 -20.23 -34.16 6.04
C ALA A 430 -19.00 -33.21 6.00
N ASP A 431 -19.02 -32.18 5.14
CA ASP A 431 -18.00 -31.13 5.10
C ASP A 431 -17.80 -30.43 6.46
N LEU A 432 -16.68 -29.72 6.64
CA LEU A 432 -16.22 -29.11 7.89
C LEU A 432 -15.74 -30.07 9.00
N ARG A 433 -15.71 -31.40 8.83
CA ARG A 433 -15.14 -32.32 9.84
C ARG A 433 -13.72 -31.96 10.29
N SER A 434 -12.85 -31.58 9.36
CA SER A 434 -11.46 -31.20 9.69
C SER A 434 -11.37 -29.87 10.44
N ALA A 435 -12.09 -28.84 9.98
CA ALA A 435 -12.23 -27.58 10.69
C ALA A 435 -12.79 -27.79 12.12
N TRP A 436 -13.84 -28.58 12.26
CA TRP A 436 -14.40 -28.94 13.56
C TRP A 436 -13.39 -29.67 14.45
N ARG A 437 -12.65 -30.65 13.91
CA ARG A 437 -11.60 -31.38 14.64
C ARG A 437 -10.48 -30.45 15.10
N SER A 438 -10.08 -29.47 14.29
CA SER A 438 -9.10 -28.44 14.67
C SER A 438 -9.60 -27.59 15.85
N VAL A 439 -10.83 -27.07 15.80
CA VAL A 439 -11.43 -26.34 16.94
C VAL A 439 -11.52 -27.22 18.19
N MET A 440 -11.93 -28.49 18.05
CA MET A 440 -12.03 -29.43 19.17
C MET A 440 -10.65 -29.77 19.76
N SER A 441 -9.60 -29.82 18.94
CA SER A 441 -8.20 -29.96 19.38
C SER A 441 -7.74 -28.72 20.17
N SER A 442 -8.07 -27.50 19.71
CA SER A 442 -7.79 -26.27 20.45
C SER A 442 -8.56 -26.18 21.78
N ILE A 443 -9.82 -26.66 21.81
CA ILE A 443 -10.59 -26.81 23.04
C ILE A 443 -9.89 -27.80 23.99
N GLU A 444 -9.39 -28.93 23.48
CA GLU A 444 -8.73 -29.95 24.28
C GLU A 444 -7.37 -29.50 24.83
N SER A 445 -6.55 -28.82 24.02
CA SER A 445 -5.27 -28.25 24.45
C SER A 445 -5.45 -27.17 25.52
N SER A 446 -6.58 -26.46 25.51
CA SER A 446 -6.98 -25.50 26.55
C SER A 446 -7.23 -26.13 27.94
N ARG A 447 -7.11 -27.46 28.12
CA ARG A 447 -6.97 -28.05 29.47
C ARG A 447 -5.72 -27.56 30.20
N ARG A 448 -4.61 -27.33 29.49
CA ARG A 448 -3.32 -26.93 30.11
C ARG A 448 -3.26 -25.42 30.37
N ARG A 449 -3.24 -24.59 29.33
CA ARG A 449 -3.33 -23.12 29.42
C ARG A 449 -4.68 -22.58 28.94
N ARG A 450 -4.90 -21.27 28.95
CA ARG A 450 -5.96 -20.66 28.14
C ARG A 450 -5.48 -20.57 26.68
N VAL A 451 -6.40 -20.63 25.74
CA VAL A 451 -6.13 -20.57 24.29
C VAL A 451 -6.92 -19.40 23.72
N GLY A 452 -6.26 -18.47 23.03
CA GLY A 452 -6.92 -17.30 22.44
C GLY A 452 -7.71 -17.68 21.18
N LEU A 453 -8.85 -17.05 20.91
CA LEU A 453 -9.61 -17.35 19.69
C LEU A 453 -8.85 -16.97 18.41
N ALA A 454 -7.94 -16.00 18.46
CA ALA A 454 -7.02 -15.71 17.35
C ALA A 454 -6.10 -16.90 17.02
N GLU A 455 -5.65 -17.65 18.03
CA GLU A 455 -4.86 -18.89 17.84
C GLU A 455 -5.70 -19.99 17.18
N VAL A 456 -6.96 -20.13 17.61
CA VAL A 456 -7.92 -21.06 16.98
C VAL A 456 -8.18 -20.68 15.52
N TYR A 457 -8.32 -19.39 15.22
CA TYR A 457 -8.60 -18.92 13.86
C TYR A 457 -7.39 -19.10 12.94
N ALA A 458 -6.18 -18.79 13.41
CA ALA A 458 -4.94 -19.06 12.67
C ALA A 458 -4.80 -20.57 12.33
N ALA A 459 -5.09 -21.46 13.29
CA ALA A 459 -5.07 -22.91 13.08
C ALA A 459 -6.16 -23.45 12.13
N LEU A 460 -7.18 -22.64 11.79
CA LEU A 460 -8.18 -22.96 10.76
C LEU A 460 -7.83 -22.35 9.40
N GLN A 461 -7.15 -21.20 9.38
CA GLN A 461 -6.70 -20.52 8.17
C GLN A 461 -5.45 -21.15 7.56
N ALA A 462 -4.62 -21.83 8.37
CA ALA A 462 -3.46 -22.56 7.88
C ALA A 462 -3.84 -23.80 7.04
N PRO A 463 -2.98 -24.21 6.08
CA PRO A 463 -2.95 -25.57 5.55
C PRO A 463 -2.96 -26.64 6.65
N PRO A 464 -3.60 -27.82 6.43
CA PRO A 464 -4.28 -28.24 5.19
C PRO A 464 -5.73 -27.74 5.06
N ILE A 465 -6.23 -26.93 6.01
CA ILE A 465 -7.65 -26.55 6.10
C ILE A 465 -7.95 -25.29 5.29
N GLY A 466 -7.17 -24.22 5.47
CA GLY A 466 -7.32 -23.01 4.65
C GLY A 466 -8.69 -22.35 4.69
N ALA A 467 -9.41 -22.43 5.82
CA ALA A 467 -10.78 -21.93 5.95
C ALA A 467 -10.80 -20.39 6.00
N LYS A 468 -11.69 -19.75 5.23
CA LYS A 468 -11.76 -18.29 5.13
C LYS A 468 -12.32 -17.63 6.39
N ALA A 469 -11.79 -16.44 6.73
CA ALA A 469 -12.13 -15.72 7.97
C ALA A 469 -13.64 -15.43 8.17
N GLY A 470 -14.44 -15.39 7.09
CA GLY A 470 -15.88 -15.30 7.17
C GLY A 470 -16.55 -16.46 7.93
N MET A 471 -16.12 -17.71 7.74
CA MET A 471 -16.78 -18.90 8.31
C MET A 471 -16.34 -19.25 9.74
N LEU A 472 -15.12 -18.85 10.14
CA LEU A 472 -14.48 -19.28 11.40
C LEU A 472 -15.34 -19.04 12.64
N PRO A 473 -16.03 -17.89 12.81
CA PRO A 473 -16.83 -17.66 14.00
C PRO A 473 -18.07 -18.56 14.08
N VAL A 474 -18.68 -18.92 12.94
CA VAL A 474 -19.85 -19.81 12.92
C VAL A 474 -19.46 -21.21 13.37
N VAL A 475 -18.37 -21.76 12.80
CA VAL A 475 -17.85 -23.10 13.17
C VAL A 475 -17.38 -23.11 14.62
N THR A 476 -16.66 -22.08 15.05
CA THR A 476 -16.12 -21.98 16.41
C THR A 476 -17.22 -21.85 17.45
N VAL A 477 -18.20 -20.96 17.25
CA VAL A 477 -19.32 -20.82 18.21
C VAL A 477 -20.19 -22.09 18.22
N ALA A 478 -20.36 -22.78 17.08
CA ALA A 478 -21.05 -24.07 17.06
C ALA A 478 -20.34 -25.12 17.93
N ALA A 479 -19.02 -25.24 17.85
CA ALA A 479 -18.23 -26.14 18.68
C ALA A 479 -18.27 -25.76 20.17
N LEU A 480 -18.21 -24.46 20.50
CA LEU A 480 -18.37 -23.96 21.86
C LEU A 480 -19.76 -24.26 22.42
N LEU A 481 -20.82 -24.14 21.61
CA LEU A 481 -22.19 -24.49 22.02
C LEU A 481 -22.36 -25.99 22.24
N ALA A 482 -21.77 -26.83 21.38
CA ALA A 482 -21.74 -28.29 21.57
C ALA A 482 -21.01 -28.71 22.86
N ARG A 483 -20.08 -27.89 23.37
CA ARG A 483 -19.33 -28.11 24.62
C ARG A 483 -19.63 -27.09 25.73
N ARG A 484 -20.80 -26.41 25.69
CA ARG A 484 -21.16 -25.28 26.57
C ARG A 484 -21.11 -25.55 28.08
N GLY A 485 -21.24 -26.81 28.50
CA GLY A 485 -21.14 -27.20 29.91
C GLY A 485 -19.71 -27.45 30.41
N ASP A 486 -18.74 -27.53 29.49
CA ASP A 486 -17.37 -27.89 29.80
C ASP A 486 -16.37 -26.77 29.44
N VAL A 487 -16.67 -25.90 28.48
CA VAL A 487 -15.77 -24.83 28.01
C VAL A 487 -16.15 -23.47 28.56
N ALA A 488 -15.21 -22.86 29.30
CA ALA A 488 -15.32 -21.50 29.80
C ALA A 488 -14.78 -20.49 28.77
N LEU A 489 -15.54 -19.43 28.50
CA LEU A 489 -15.11 -18.28 27.71
C LEU A 489 -14.63 -17.15 28.62
N TYR A 490 -13.54 -16.49 28.25
CA TYR A 490 -13.01 -15.31 28.89
C TYR A 490 -12.90 -14.16 27.89
N GLU A 491 -13.07 -12.93 28.36
CA GLU A 491 -12.86 -11.69 27.61
C GLU A 491 -11.96 -10.78 28.47
N HIS A 492 -10.80 -10.36 27.96
CA HIS A 492 -9.78 -9.64 28.73
C HIS A 492 -9.49 -10.32 30.09
N GLY A 493 -9.33 -11.64 30.06
CA GLY A 493 -9.10 -12.48 31.24
C GLY A 493 -10.28 -12.64 32.21
N THR A 494 -11.41 -11.95 31.97
CA THR A 494 -12.64 -12.00 32.79
C THR A 494 -13.59 -13.07 32.28
N TYR A 495 -14.07 -13.95 33.16
CA TYR A 495 -15.00 -15.02 32.79
C TYR A 495 -16.35 -14.48 32.28
N ARG A 496 -16.84 -15.04 31.17
CA ARG A 496 -18.15 -14.72 30.58
C ARG A 496 -19.11 -15.91 30.77
N PRO A 497 -20.14 -15.81 31.65
CA PRO A 497 -21.02 -16.93 32.00
C PRO A 497 -22.07 -17.26 30.93
N ALA A 498 -22.23 -16.42 29.91
CA ALA A 498 -23.14 -16.61 28.79
C ALA A 498 -22.62 -15.90 27.53
N LEU A 499 -22.93 -16.45 26.36
CA LEU A 499 -22.80 -15.81 25.05
C LEU A 499 -23.98 -14.85 24.82
N ALA A 500 -24.09 -13.79 25.64
CA ALA A 500 -25.10 -12.75 25.42
C ALA A 500 -24.84 -11.99 24.10
N PRO A 501 -25.85 -11.36 23.47
CA PRO A 501 -25.69 -10.69 22.16
C PRO A 501 -24.53 -9.71 22.10
N GLU A 502 -24.29 -8.96 23.17
CA GLU A 502 -23.22 -7.96 23.26
C GLU A 502 -21.83 -8.64 23.34
N VAL A 503 -21.76 -9.83 23.92
CA VAL A 503 -20.55 -10.67 23.96
C VAL A 503 -20.27 -11.24 22.56
N ILE A 504 -21.31 -11.69 21.85
CA ILE A 504 -21.20 -12.18 20.47
C ILE A 504 -20.68 -11.05 19.56
N GLU A 505 -21.26 -9.84 19.64
CA GLU A 505 -20.79 -8.70 18.85
C GLU A 505 -19.33 -8.35 19.09
N ARG A 506 -18.88 -8.34 20.35
CA ARG A 506 -17.47 -8.04 20.66
C ARG A 506 -16.54 -9.18 20.24
N LEU A 507 -16.97 -10.44 20.34
CA LEU A 507 -16.23 -11.61 19.85
C LEU A 507 -16.06 -11.57 18.33
N LEU A 508 -17.09 -11.18 17.58
CA LEU A 508 -17.03 -11.06 16.12
C LEU A 508 -16.18 -9.89 15.64
N LYS A 509 -16.13 -8.79 16.39
CA LYS A 509 -15.32 -7.60 16.08
C LYS A 509 -13.85 -7.77 16.49
N ASN A 510 -13.60 -8.33 17.68
CA ASN A 510 -12.26 -8.40 18.29
C ASN A 510 -11.98 -9.79 18.90
N PRO A 511 -11.86 -10.86 18.10
CA PRO A 511 -11.64 -12.23 18.60
C PRO A 511 -10.33 -12.39 19.39
N ALA A 512 -9.33 -11.54 19.15
CA ALA A 512 -8.05 -11.54 19.88
C ALA A 512 -8.19 -11.29 21.40
N HIS A 513 -9.27 -10.64 21.85
CA HIS A 513 -9.52 -10.38 23.28
C HIS A 513 -10.20 -11.54 24.01
N PHE A 514 -10.51 -12.63 23.31
CA PHE A 514 -11.25 -13.76 23.84
C PHE A 514 -10.38 -15.00 23.99
N GLU A 515 -10.52 -15.69 25.12
CA GLU A 515 -9.83 -16.94 25.42
C GLU A 515 -10.81 -18.05 25.82
N ILE A 516 -10.45 -19.29 25.54
CA ILE A 516 -11.20 -20.49 25.95
C ILE A 516 -10.40 -21.34 26.95
N LYS A 517 -11.13 -22.03 27.83
CA LYS A 517 -10.58 -22.97 28.82
C LYS A 517 -11.52 -24.16 29.01
N LEU A 518 -11.07 -25.36 28.69
CA LEU A 518 -11.78 -26.60 29.02
C LEU A 518 -11.63 -26.92 30.52
N LEU A 519 -12.77 -27.09 31.20
CA LEU A 519 -12.87 -27.39 32.62
C LEU A 519 -13.41 -28.81 32.83
N SER A 520 -12.56 -29.70 33.35
CA SER A 520 -12.92 -31.08 33.66
C SER A 520 -13.71 -31.17 34.97
N GLY A 521 -15.03 -31.36 34.89
CA GLY A 521 -15.92 -31.44 36.07
C GLY A 521 -16.95 -32.57 36.10
N ARG A 522 -17.11 -33.37 35.03
CA ARG A 522 -18.24 -34.30 34.88
C ARG A 522 -18.12 -35.63 35.65
N THR A 523 -16.90 -36.04 36.03
CA THR A 523 -16.60 -37.39 36.54
C THR A 523 -15.99 -37.39 37.95
N GLY A 524 -16.08 -38.54 38.62
CA GLY A 524 -15.52 -38.75 39.97
C GLY A 524 -16.22 -37.95 41.07
N ALA A 525 -15.52 -37.75 42.20
CA ALA A 525 -16.06 -37.07 43.37
C ALA A 525 -16.46 -35.61 43.10
N LYS A 526 -15.73 -34.89 42.23
CA LYS A 526 -16.07 -33.52 41.82
C LYS A 526 -17.42 -33.45 41.11
N GLY A 527 -17.71 -34.39 40.21
CA GLY A 527 -19.01 -34.45 39.53
C GLY A 527 -20.18 -34.72 40.47
N ARG A 528 -19.98 -35.50 41.55
CA ARG A 528 -21.00 -35.70 42.60
C ARG A 528 -21.25 -34.42 43.39
N ALA A 529 -20.20 -33.72 43.82
CA ALA A 529 -20.32 -32.46 44.54
C ALA A 529 -21.02 -31.37 43.71
N VAL A 530 -20.70 -31.25 42.41
CA VAL A 530 -21.36 -30.33 41.49
C VAL A 530 -22.86 -30.63 41.37
N ARG A 531 -23.25 -31.91 41.24
CA ARG A 531 -24.67 -32.29 41.18
C ARG A 531 -25.43 -31.97 42.48
N ALA A 532 -24.81 -32.18 43.64
CA ALA A 532 -25.41 -31.82 44.92
C ALA A 532 -25.64 -30.30 45.03
N VAL A 533 -24.64 -29.48 44.67
CA VAL A 533 -24.78 -28.02 44.67
C VAL A 533 -25.80 -27.53 43.62
N ALA A 534 -25.88 -28.19 42.46
CA ALA A 534 -26.89 -27.87 41.45
C ALA A 534 -28.32 -28.14 41.95
N ALA A 535 -28.53 -29.24 42.68
CA ALA A 535 -29.82 -29.58 43.28
C ALA A 535 -30.23 -28.58 44.38
N GLU A 536 -29.32 -28.22 45.29
CA GLU A 536 -29.54 -27.18 46.32
C GLU A 536 -29.87 -25.80 45.72
N LEU A 537 -29.29 -25.47 44.56
CA LEU A 537 -29.57 -24.24 43.82
C LEU A 537 -30.81 -24.32 42.92
N GLY A 538 -31.54 -25.45 42.91
CA GLY A 538 -32.73 -25.66 42.07
C GLY A 538 -32.45 -25.65 40.56
N LEU A 539 -31.22 -25.93 40.14
CA LEU A 539 -30.81 -25.88 38.73
C LEU A 539 -31.26 -27.14 37.99
N GLY A 540 -31.84 -26.96 36.80
CA GLY A 540 -32.34 -28.08 35.98
C GLY A 540 -31.21 -28.98 35.45
N GLU A 541 -31.54 -30.19 35.00
CA GLU A 541 -30.54 -31.20 34.57
C GLU A 541 -29.50 -30.67 33.57
N ARG A 542 -29.91 -29.79 32.65
CA ARG A 542 -29.05 -29.16 31.63
C ARG A 542 -27.97 -28.23 32.22
N GLU A 543 -28.12 -27.78 33.47
CA GLU A 543 -27.20 -26.88 34.18
C GLU A 543 -26.35 -27.61 35.25
N THR A 544 -26.49 -28.94 35.40
CA THR A 544 -25.72 -29.78 36.37
C THR A 544 -24.22 -29.93 36.07
N SER A 545 -23.67 -29.08 35.21
CA SER A 545 -22.23 -28.99 34.94
C SER A 545 -21.56 -27.99 35.90
N LEU A 546 -20.24 -28.13 36.10
CA LEU A 546 -19.48 -27.19 36.95
C LEU A 546 -19.66 -25.74 36.47
N LEU A 547 -19.68 -25.54 35.14
CA LEU A 547 -19.92 -24.24 34.55
C LEU A 547 -21.37 -23.77 34.67
N GLY A 548 -22.36 -24.66 34.59
CA GLY A 548 -23.75 -24.28 34.83
C GLY A 548 -23.95 -23.73 36.25
N VAL A 549 -23.44 -24.43 37.26
CA VAL A 549 -23.44 -23.99 38.66
C VAL A 549 -22.70 -22.64 38.84
N VAL A 550 -21.47 -22.52 38.31
CA VAL A 550 -20.69 -21.28 38.41
C VAL A 550 -21.39 -20.12 37.68
N SER A 551 -21.94 -20.34 36.48
CA SER A 551 -22.69 -19.33 35.73
C SER A 551 -23.96 -18.89 36.44
N ALA A 552 -24.69 -19.81 37.09
CA ALA A 552 -25.86 -19.47 37.89
C ALA A 552 -25.46 -18.57 39.08
N LEU A 553 -24.41 -18.92 39.81
CA LEU A 553 -23.88 -18.12 40.93
C LEU A 553 -23.39 -16.74 40.49
N VAL A 554 -22.62 -16.66 39.40
CA VAL A 554 -22.13 -15.38 38.85
C VAL A 554 -23.30 -14.52 38.35
N ARG A 555 -24.32 -15.12 37.73
CA ARG A 555 -25.54 -14.41 37.28
C ARG A 555 -26.37 -13.90 38.47
N ALA A 556 -26.46 -14.67 39.55
CA ALA A 556 -27.13 -14.26 40.78
C ALA A 556 -26.40 -13.08 41.45
N ALA A 557 -25.07 -13.17 41.62
CA ALA A 557 -24.26 -12.08 42.14
C ALA A 557 -24.35 -10.80 41.27
N GLY A 558 -24.33 -10.96 39.95
CA GLY A 558 -24.48 -9.86 38.99
C GLY A 558 -25.86 -9.19 38.98
N ARG A 559 -26.90 -9.83 39.56
CA ARG A 559 -28.27 -9.28 39.71
C ARG A 559 -28.49 -8.54 41.03
N LEU A 560 -27.56 -8.62 41.99
CA LEU A 560 -27.70 -7.92 43.27
C LEU A 560 -27.81 -6.40 43.07
N PRO A 561 -28.68 -5.67 43.81
CA PRO A 561 -28.74 -4.21 43.76
C PRO A 561 -27.38 -3.56 44.05
N GLY A 562 -27.13 -2.37 43.49
CA GLY A 562 -25.87 -1.65 43.69
C GLY A 562 -25.54 -1.41 45.18
N TYR A 563 -26.56 -1.09 45.97
CA TYR A 563 -26.44 -0.98 47.44
C TYR A 563 -25.93 -2.27 48.09
N THR A 564 -26.47 -3.43 47.72
CA THR A 564 -26.05 -4.74 48.25
C THR A 564 -24.59 -5.05 47.91
N ARG A 565 -24.12 -4.63 46.73
CA ARG A 565 -22.71 -4.77 46.30
C ARG A 565 -21.76 -3.89 47.11
N ALA A 566 -22.18 -2.67 47.46
CA ALA A 566 -21.33 -1.70 48.14
C ALA A 566 -21.37 -1.77 49.68
N THR A 567 -22.48 -2.20 50.28
CA THR A 567 -22.70 -2.04 51.73
C THR A 567 -21.73 -2.86 52.61
N SER A 568 -21.07 -2.21 53.56
CA SER A 568 -20.25 -2.89 54.56
C SER A 568 -21.06 -3.54 55.70
N SER A 569 -22.39 -3.37 55.74
CA SER A 569 -23.25 -3.84 56.84
C SER A 569 -23.57 -5.34 56.86
N LEU A 570 -23.06 -6.12 55.89
CA LEU A 570 -23.27 -7.57 55.82
C LEU A 570 -22.44 -8.31 56.89
N ARG A 571 -22.97 -9.46 57.38
CA ARG A 571 -22.21 -10.38 58.26
C ARG A 571 -20.98 -10.90 57.51
N ALA A 572 -19.92 -11.26 58.24
CA ALA A 572 -18.64 -11.67 57.63
C ALA A 572 -18.79 -12.82 56.59
N ARG A 573 -19.67 -13.80 56.84
CA ARG A 573 -19.97 -14.89 55.91
C ARG A 573 -20.63 -14.39 54.62
N ASP A 574 -21.65 -13.55 54.74
CA ASP A 574 -22.42 -13.04 53.60
C ASP A 574 -21.58 -12.08 52.76
N ARG A 575 -20.73 -11.29 53.43
CA ARG A 575 -19.71 -10.44 52.83
C ARG A 575 -18.68 -11.26 52.05
N ALA A 576 -18.20 -12.38 52.59
CA ALA A 576 -17.28 -13.28 51.89
C ALA A 576 -17.91 -14.03 50.71
N VAL A 577 -19.22 -14.27 50.71
CA VAL A 577 -19.95 -14.84 49.55
C VAL A 577 -20.11 -13.79 48.45
N ARG A 578 -20.38 -12.53 48.82
CA ARG A 578 -20.52 -11.41 47.89
C ARG A 578 -19.19 -10.95 47.29
N ASP A 579 -18.17 -10.80 48.14
CA ASP A 579 -16.81 -10.36 47.79
C ASP A 579 -15.90 -11.53 47.38
N GLY A 580 -16.49 -12.73 47.19
CA GLY A 580 -15.80 -13.92 46.70
C GLY A 580 -15.06 -13.63 45.40
N PRO A 581 -13.90 -14.26 45.18
CA PRO A 581 -12.86 -13.72 44.30
C PRO A 581 -13.37 -13.49 42.87
N PRO A 582 -13.00 -12.35 42.24
CA PRO A 582 -13.24 -12.16 40.82
C PRO A 582 -12.63 -13.34 40.06
N MET A 583 -13.41 -13.94 39.16
CA MET A 583 -13.09 -15.21 38.50
C MET A 583 -11.85 -15.17 37.58
N SER A 584 -11.15 -14.03 37.48
CA SER A 584 -9.79 -13.91 36.97
C SER A 584 -8.81 -14.81 37.74
N GLU A 585 -8.98 -14.96 39.06
CA GLU A 585 -8.04 -15.68 39.95
C GLU A 585 -8.57 -17.01 40.51
N CYS A 586 -9.43 -17.74 39.79
CA CYS A 586 -9.98 -19.02 40.26
C CYS A 586 -8.96 -20.18 40.24
N ARG A 587 -7.91 -20.09 41.07
CA ARG A 587 -6.83 -21.09 41.27
C ARG A 587 -7.24 -22.30 42.12
N LEU A 588 -8.47 -22.30 42.66
CA LEU A 588 -8.86 -23.14 43.81
C LEU A 588 -9.24 -24.60 43.53
N LEU A 589 -9.20 -25.08 42.28
CA LEU A 589 -9.67 -26.44 41.94
C LEU A 589 -8.63 -27.40 41.34
N THR A 590 -7.37 -26.99 41.17
CA THR A 590 -6.32 -27.80 40.49
C THR A 590 -5.13 -28.22 41.37
N ARG A 591 -4.97 -27.71 42.59
CA ARG A 591 -3.89 -28.10 43.52
C ARG A 591 -4.40 -28.59 44.88
N ARG A 592 -4.89 -29.84 44.94
CA ARG A 592 -4.97 -30.70 46.15
C ARG A 592 -5.53 -32.09 45.79
N SER A 593 -4.69 -32.93 45.18
CA SER A 593 -4.95 -34.37 45.04
C SER A 593 -3.66 -35.21 44.95
N GLN A 594 -2.58 -34.73 45.56
CA GLN A 594 -1.33 -35.47 45.78
C GLN A 594 -0.82 -35.13 47.18
N THR A 595 -1.31 -35.91 48.16
CA THR A 595 -0.65 -36.38 49.40
C THR A 595 -1.75 -37.02 50.23
N GLY A 596 -1.76 -38.35 50.33
CA GLY A 596 -2.54 -39.07 51.33
C GLY A 596 -1.81 -39.12 52.68
N ALA A 597 -2.26 -40.05 53.53
CA ALA A 597 -1.65 -40.44 54.82
C ALA A 597 -1.89 -39.52 56.05
N THR A 598 -3.01 -39.80 56.71
CA THR A 598 -3.06 -40.25 58.13
C THR A 598 -2.25 -39.56 59.25
N SER A 599 -3.02 -38.93 60.15
CA SER A 599 -3.04 -39.19 61.61
C SER A 599 -1.98 -38.60 62.57
N ARG A 600 -2.47 -38.46 63.81
CA ARG A 600 -1.80 -38.32 65.12
C ARG A 600 -1.22 -36.96 65.54
N ALA A 601 -1.62 -36.64 66.78
CA ALA A 601 -1.35 -35.43 67.53
C ALA A 601 -0.04 -35.47 68.34
N ARG A 602 0.23 -34.32 68.98
CA ARG A 602 0.97 -34.08 70.25
C ARG A 602 2.50 -33.83 70.24
N ARG A 603 2.86 -32.79 71.04
CA ARG A 603 4.13 -32.43 71.74
C ARG A 603 5.18 -31.56 71.03
N LEU A 604 5.20 -30.29 71.44
CA LEU A 604 6.24 -29.59 72.25
C LEU A 604 7.76 -29.69 71.89
N MET A 605 8.33 -28.48 71.75
CA MET A 605 9.70 -28.04 72.14
C MET A 605 10.91 -28.39 71.25
N PRO A 606 12.04 -27.63 71.32
CA PRO A 606 12.88 -27.32 70.16
C PRO A 606 14.33 -27.88 70.22
N GLY A 607 15.08 -27.76 69.12
CA GLY A 607 16.51 -28.14 69.05
C GLY A 607 17.26 -27.48 67.89
N PHE A 608 18.53 -27.13 68.15
CA PHE A 608 19.49 -26.49 67.22
C PHE A 608 20.03 -27.44 66.13
N ALA A 609 20.36 -26.90 64.94
CA ALA A 609 21.63 -27.15 64.22
C ALA A 609 21.84 -26.19 63.02
N ARG A 610 23.12 -25.90 62.71
CA ARG A 610 23.67 -25.07 61.60
C ARG A 610 24.98 -25.74 61.12
N PRO A 611 25.63 -25.33 60.00
CA PRO A 611 25.15 -24.61 58.82
C PRO A 611 25.28 -25.56 57.58
N PRO A 612 26.23 -25.52 56.60
CA PRO A 612 27.16 -24.50 56.09
C PRO A 612 26.89 -23.98 54.64
N THR A 613 27.33 -22.76 54.38
CA THR A 613 27.86 -22.14 53.13
C THR A 613 27.44 -22.62 51.72
N GLY A 614 26.94 -21.68 50.91
CA GLY A 614 26.81 -21.80 49.44
C GLY A 614 26.56 -20.45 48.75
N SER A 615 27.64 -19.76 48.38
CA SER A 615 27.74 -18.50 47.61
C SER A 615 26.56 -18.10 46.70
N CYS A 616 26.12 -16.83 46.80
CA CYS A 616 25.87 -16.01 45.62
C CYS A 616 25.95 -14.50 45.98
N ALA A 617 26.74 -13.72 45.23
CA ALA A 617 27.02 -12.31 45.52
C ALA A 617 26.56 -11.40 44.37
N SER A 618 26.06 -10.20 44.73
CA SER A 618 25.85 -9.01 43.87
C SER A 618 24.94 -9.20 42.63
N TRP A 619 24.22 -8.20 42.11
CA TRP A 619 24.56 -6.79 41.91
C TRP A 619 23.43 -5.82 42.26
N ARG A 620 23.81 -4.56 42.49
CA ARG A 620 22.90 -3.45 42.83
C ARG A 620 22.47 -2.64 41.59
N SER A 621 21.28 -2.07 41.73
CA SER A 621 20.74 -0.87 41.09
C SER A 621 21.68 0.08 40.34
N THR A 622 21.23 0.53 39.17
CA THR A 622 21.36 1.94 38.72
C THR A 622 20.15 2.35 37.87
N LEU A 623 19.41 3.35 38.34
CA LEU A 623 18.45 4.13 37.57
C LEU A 623 19.17 5.36 36.96
N PRO A 624 18.69 5.88 35.83
CA PRO A 624 18.85 7.30 35.51
C PRO A 624 17.49 8.00 35.43
N THR A 625 17.35 9.08 36.18
CA THR A 625 16.24 10.06 36.11
C THR A 625 16.44 11.07 34.98
N ARG A 626 15.39 11.35 34.21
CA ARG A 626 15.12 12.65 33.56
C ARG A 626 13.61 12.89 33.67
N GLN A 627 13.18 13.78 34.58
CA GLN A 627 12.93 15.21 34.32
C GLN A 627 12.02 15.43 33.11
N GLY A 628 10.79 15.87 33.38
CA GLY A 628 9.82 16.25 32.37
C GLY A 628 9.91 17.72 32.00
N THR A 629 9.35 18.04 30.83
CA THR A 629 9.03 19.40 30.40
C THR A 629 7.57 19.43 29.94
N SER A 630 6.83 20.40 30.44
CA SER A 630 5.43 20.64 30.07
C SER A 630 5.35 21.40 28.74
N ALA A 631 4.55 20.90 27.79
CA ALA A 631 4.15 21.65 26.61
C ALA A 631 2.63 21.57 26.41
N SER A 632 1.99 22.74 26.41
CA SER A 632 0.54 22.90 26.27
C SER A 632 0.10 22.81 24.81
N LEU A 633 -0.90 21.98 24.51
CA LEU A 633 -1.61 22.01 23.23
C LEU A 633 -2.86 22.89 23.33
N ARG A 634 -2.93 23.94 22.50
CA ARG A 634 -4.18 24.63 22.12
C ARG A 634 -4.67 24.08 20.78
N PRO A 635 -5.98 24.02 20.53
CA PRO A 635 -6.52 23.68 19.21
C PRO A 635 -6.45 24.88 18.26
N ARG A 636 -6.41 24.60 16.95
CA ARG A 636 -6.79 25.56 15.90
C ARG A 636 -7.73 24.88 14.91
N SER A 637 -8.85 25.55 14.69
CA SER A 637 -9.70 25.42 13.51
C SER A 637 -9.04 26.11 12.30
N GLY A 638 -9.30 25.57 11.11
CA GLY A 638 -8.89 26.09 9.81
C GLY A 638 -9.39 25.14 8.75
#